data_AF-A0A366HNG4-F1
#
_entry.id   AF-A0A366HNG4-F1
#
_cell.length_a   1.000
_cell.length_b   1.000
_cell.length_c   1.000
_cell.angle_alpha   90.00
_cell.angle_beta   90.00
_cell.angle_gamma   90.00
#
_symmetry.space_group_name_H-M   'P 1'
#
loop_
_entity.id
_entity.type
_entity.pdbx_description
1 polymer ?
#
loop_
_entity_poly.entity_id
_entity_poly.type
_entity_poly.pdbx_seq_one_letter_code
_entity_poly.pdbx_strand_id
1 'polypeptide(L)'
;MRGLDKSPSLWFGLLLAMIVGGALMAPAMRAQTPAPDFSQGFELLRKAGLPDVKGWKYVRFESEFGANGEANLDALLPGKQPGNAWLEPQAAPSKLQRILVDGSRLTVVASDSSALDYRAGMRAAEAMGLPYIPGKAKDPGGDAKQNSEAADAVQLAAQITKMTVDGEGKDLLLTYPGLIVNVFFMAAHYHRRGYEKESAQIVTGLQQLLPRPEALIELSVEALGNLRLGQGVARFRTDRDWKALQATLESVLADFPELWTSRPLAERLLGQVKARSAGQVPPPVASNLFPLTGEQQDWWKQVTIAPPPQQKGDEAAMMDMTQSIGPEQWAQAWMVKKLEIPDSLGRYWQALDKDSLLPFDASRDWDWIVVMAAAVGDNAMTMCDGLSRQGGFDTSWMSFDPEEPPAEPSEEELDQRWEQLGAPLTRDEIARGFLGIVLPLSEEHGSDGARLMSVEDLRESAKTWSAKTAGKTGVEVTRLYFKEGSDFQRRMAASALARTGDEKDMALLEESALNAPNMSMDLATQILQKRKEAGKPFLEKFKAKLLEEVKENSPSEEIPDYIKGQLTAMEGLVSGKGIKELIADYASGAMEQSAFMQSFQSMEADYEWKQEDIEAAFAAMGKIPASEGRRRYLLLEMTAGAMRSMFKIEEDGQVPADEATGSGAEGKPGESPPPEWVVKLLKEFIAQNREVKVSGWIGNDIRLSQYGCFLLDSLWKSQEVAESRNLFQQLPAEDSWSYVEARGMARLEGKQPPPIPDAVRVADTRKAEITAAAQKIKEGGWADFYTSLNLDEKMAANEVIAGMEPDDSWKKALLTVTEVTLDVSEVAATAAKPESWMALKGKVLDGALAKQVLELCQQGYKDGGKNLTGAINARSHHRGKVVAVGVAKEEESRQSDIATWITTVQSEDKESAPTAIAYVRWRDRSGSTGTMMSVRGKDGAWKIHAGDGAPPGFADMPVTPVLDAEAFEKAFADFLTGPLPNKQLWSLDFGVYKVPTEAAAKSE
;
A
#
# COMPACT_ATOMS: atom_id res chain seq x y z
N MET A 1 -41.31 -20.48 34.53
CA MET A 1 -42.19 -20.95 33.44
C MET A 1 -43.27 -19.90 33.19
N ARG A 2 -43.50 -19.58 31.91
CA ARG A 2 -44.15 -18.38 31.32
C ARG A 2 -43.26 -17.14 31.26
N GLY A 3 -42.79 -16.85 30.05
CA GLY A 3 -42.19 -15.57 29.67
C GLY A 3 -40.93 -15.73 28.83
N LEU A 4 -41.07 -16.17 27.58
CA LEU A 4 -40.12 -15.97 26.46
C LEU A 4 -40.83 -16.47 25.20
N ASP A 5 -41.59 -15.60 24.56
CA ASP A 5 -42.32 -15.86 23.30
C ASP A 5 -42.30 -14.60 22.41
N LYS A 6 -41.12 -13.96 22.35
CA LYS A 6 -40.88 -12.75 21.57
C LYS A 6 -39.47 -12.79 21.00
N SER A 7 -39.28 -13.39 19.83
CA SER A 7 -38.15 -13.04 18.95
C SER A 7 -38.29 -13.46 17.48
N PRO A 8 -39.04 -14.52 17.08
CA PRO A 8 -39.17 -14.84 15.65
C PRO A 8 -39.94 -13.80 14.82
N SER A 9 -40.75 -12.95 15.46
CA SER A 9 -41.68 -12.06 14.76
C SER A 9 -41.06 -10.80 14.14
N LEU A 10 -39.84 -10.42 14.55
CA LEU A 10 -39.25 -9.15 14.09
C LEU A 10 -38.73 -9.25 12.64
N TRP A 11 -37.94 -10.29 12.35
CA TRP A 11 -37.38 -10.53 11.02
C TRP A 11 -38.41 -11.07 10.04
N PHE A 12 -39.33 -11.93 10.52
CA PHE A 12 -40.47 -12.39 9.73
C PHE A 12 -41.39 -11.21 9.34
N GLY A 13 -41.56 -10.24 10.24
CA GLY A 13 -42.29 -9.00 9.96
C GLY A 13 -41.60 -8.11 8.92
N LEU A 14 -40.26 -8.01 8.97
CA LEU A 14 -39.45 -7.29 7.97
C LEU A 14 -39.59 -7.92 6.57
N LEU A 15 -39.48 -9.26 6.50
CA LEU A 15 -39.64 -10.02 5.27
C LEU A 15 -41.05 -9.84 4.69
N LEU A 16 -42.08 -9.95 5.53
CA LEU A 16 -43.48 -9.80 5.10
C LEU A 16 -43.80 -8.37 4.63
N ALA A 17 -43.27 -7.35 5.31
CA ALA A 17 -43.47 -5.95 4.93
C ALA A 17 -42.85 -5.62 3.56
N MET A 18 -41.74 -6.27 3.20
CA MET A 18 -41.05 -6.05 1.92
C MET A 18 -41.63 -6.88 0.76
N ILE A 19 -41.99 -8.15 1.01
CA ILE A 19 -42.56 -9.03 -0.03
C ILE A 19 -43.94 -8.53 -0.50
N VAL A 20 -44.77 -8.02 0.40
CA VAL A 20 -46.14 -7.57 0.06
C VAL A 20 -46.14 -6.32 -0.84
N GLY A 21 -45.04 -5.57 -0.92
CA GLY A 21 -44.89 -4.42 -1.81
C GLY A 21 -44.50 -4.75 -3.27
N GLY A 22 -43.95 -5.94 -3.54
CA GLY A 22 -43.23 -6.21 -4.80
C GLY A 22 -43.90 -7.13 -5.82
N ALA A 23 -44.84 -8.01 -5.42
CA ALA A 23 -45.29 -9.08 -6.30
C ALA A 23 -46.56 -8.74 -7.11
N LEU A 24 -46.45 -8.87 -8.44
CA LEU A 24 -47.51 -8.94 -9.48
C LEU A 24 -48.15 -7.62 -9.94
N MET A 25 -47.60 -6.97 -10.97
CA MET A 25 -48.42 -6.14 -11.86
C MET A 25 -47.92 -6.12 -13.32
N ALA A 26 -48.79 -6.61 -14.21
CA ALA A 26 -48.67 -6.55 -15.67
C ALA A 26 -48.83 -5.10 -16.21
N PRO A 27 -48.35 -4.81 -17.45
CA PRO A 27 -48.34 -3.46 -17.99
C PRO A 27 -49.70 -3.09 -18.59
N ALA A 28 -50.61 -2.56 -17.78
CA ALA A 28 -51.77 -1.81 -18.26
C ALA A 28 -51.85 -0.49 -17.49
N MET A 29 -51.81 0.63 -18.23
CA MET A 29 -51.92 2.04 -17.80
C MET A 29 -52.14 2.26 -16.29
N ARG A 30 -51.06 2.42 -15.52
CA ARG A 30 -51.14 2.65 -14.08
C ARG A 30 -51.32 4.13 -13.77
N ALA A 31 -52.43 4.46 -13.10
CA ALA A 31 -52.44 5.56 -12.14
C ALA A 31 -51.22 5.41 -11.23
N GLN A 32 -50.50 6.49 -10.93
CA GLN A 32 -49.31 6.49 -10.07
C GLN A 32 -49.65 5.78 -8.76
N THR A 33 -49.28 4.50 -8.63
CA THR A 33 -49.38 3.78 -7.37
C THR A 33 -48.45 4.50 -6.41
N PRO A 34 -48.91 4.86 -5.20
CA PRO A 34 -48.03 5.48 -4.21
C PRO A 34 -46.78 4.62 -4.03
N ALA A 35 -45.61 5.27 -3.88
CA ALA A 35 -44.36 4.57 -3.66
C ALA A 35 -44.48 3.65 -2.44
N PRO A 36 -43.88 2.44 -2.46
CA PRO A 36 -43.87 1.58 -1.29
C PRO A 36 -43.29 2.30 -0.07
N ASP A 37 -43.91 2.13 1.09
CA ASP A 37 -43.44 2.70 2.36
C ASP A 37 -42.54 1.70 3.09
N PHE A 38 -41.25 2.02 3.18
CA PHE A 38 -40.23 1.21 3.86
C PHE A 38 -39.90 1.70 5.28
N SER A 39 -40.63 2.70 5.80
CA SER A 39 -40.34 3.36 7.08
C SER A 39 -40.20 2.38 8.25
N GLN A 40 -41.10 1.40 8.34
CA GLN A 40 -41.07 0.37 9.39
C GLN A 40 -39.82 -0.51 9.29
N GLY A 41 -39.43 -0.89 8.07
CA GLY A 41 -38.22 -1.69 7.87
C GLY A 41 -36.96 -0.92 8.26
N PHE A 42 -36.88 0.36 7.94
CA PHE A 42 -35.75 1.19 8.35
C PHE A 42 -35.68 1.40 9.87
N GLU A 43 -36.82 1.53 10.57
CA GLU A 43 -36.82 1.57 12.04
C GLU A 43 -36.35 0.24 12.65
N LEU A 44 -36.63 -0.90 11.99
CA LEU A 44 -36.08 -2.19 12.41
C LEU A 44 -34.56 -2.27 12.23
N LEU A 45 -34.00 -1.74 11.13
CA LEU A 45 -32.54 -1.67 10.95
C LEU A 45 -31.88 -0.81 12.04
N ARG A 46 -32.47 0.35 12.38
CA ARG A 46 -31.97 1.20 13.48
C ARG A 46 -32.04 0.50 14.82
N LYS A 47 -33.14 -0.21 15.09
CA LYS A 47 -33.28 -1.04 16.29
C LYS A 47 -32.25 -2.18 16.33
N ALA A 48 -31.89 -2.74 15.18
CA ALA A 48 -30.88 -3.80 15.05
C ALA A 48 -29.44 -3.28 15.23
N GLY A 49 -29.21 -1.97 15.13
CA GLY A 49 -27.90 -1.34 15.40
C GLY A 49 -27.41 -0.38 14.34
N LEU A 50 -28.19 -0.13 13.28
CA LEU A 50 -27.84 0.89 12.29
C LEU A 50 -27.82 2.28 12.95
N PRO A 51 -26.72 3.06 12.84
CA PRO A 51 -26.63 4.38 13.48
C PRO A 51 -27.77 5.33 13.06
N ASP A 52 -28.36 6.09 14.00
CA ASP A 52 -29.42 7.06 13.67
C ASP A 52 -28.83 8.44 13.37
N VAL A 53 -28.77 8.82 12.09
CA VAL A 53 -28.26 10.11 11.62
C VAL A 53 -29.18 11.30 11.90
N LYS A 54 -30.27 11.10 12.66
CA LYS A 54 -31.18 12.20 13.05
C LYS A 54 -30.42 13.26 13.85
N GLY A 55 -30.41 14.48 13.32
CA GLY A 55 -29.69 15.61 13.91
C GLY A 55 -28.19 15.65 13.60
N TRP A 56 -27.64 14.64 12.90
CA TRP A 56 -26.26 14.66 12.44
C TRP A 56 -26.11 15.63 11.27
N LYS A 57 -24.91 16.21 11.14
CA LYS A 57 -24.59 17.17 10.10
C LYS A 57 -24.04 16.42 8.89
N TYR A 58 -24.63 16.62 7.72
CA TYR A 58 -24.06 16.11 6.48
C TYR A 58 -22.81 16.92 6.12
N VAL A 59 -21.68 16.24 5.92
CA VAL A 59 -20.36 16.85 5.73
C VAL A 59 -19.63 16.15 4.60
N ARG A 60 -18.78 16.87 3.88
CA ARG A 60 -17.87 16.26 2.91
C ARG A 60 -16.71 15.58 3.63
N PHE A 61 -16.41 14.32 3.32
CA PHE A 61 -15.27 13.63 3.90
C PHE A 61 -14.11 13.53 2.91
N GLU A 62 -12.95 14.08 3.26
CA GLU A 62 -11.73 14.02 2.47
C GLU A 62 -10.70 13.11 3.17
N SER A 63 -10.49 11.90 2.65
CA SER A 63 -9.46 10.96 3.12
C SER A 63 -8.08 11.28 2.53
N GLU A 64 -7.01 11.19 3.33
CA GLU A 64 -5.63 11.39 2.88
C GLU A 64 -5.10 10.19 2.07
N PHE A 65 -5.59 8.99 2.34
CA PHE A 65 -5.15 7.77 1.66
C PHE A 65 -5.94 7.46 0.38
N GLY A 66 -6.69 8.43 -0.14
CA GLY A 66 -7.78 8.11 -1.06
C GLY A 66 -8.85 7.28 -0.35
N ALA A 67 -9.94 6.99 -1.04
CA ALA A 67 -10.99 6.14 -0.50
C ALA A 67 -10.56 4.66 -0.60
N ASN A 68 -9.50 4.23 0.10
CA ASN A 68 -8.97 2.87 -0.03
C ASN A 68 -9.76 1.82 0.80
N GLY A 69 -11.06 2.00 0.97
CA GLY A 69 -11.97 0.97 1.48
C GLY A 69 -12.69 0.28 0.33
N GLU A 70 -12.98 -1.02 0.49
CA GLU A 70 -13.72 -1.86 -0.47
C GLU A 70 -14.87 -1.12 -1.17
N ALA A 71 -14.89 -1.18 -2.50
CA ALA A 71 -15.98 -0.74 -3.39
C ALA A 71 -16.76 0.49 -2.88
N ASN A 72 -16.16 1.68 -2.93
CA ASN A 72 -16.86 2.90 -2.51
C ASN A 72 -18.09 3.17 -3.37
N LEU A 73 -19.07 3.85 -2.76
CA LEU A 73 -20.20 4.49 -3.46
C LEU A 73 -19.74 5.35 -4.64
N ASP A 74 -18.50 5.85 -4.62
CA ASP A 74 -17.88 6.61 -5.71
C ASP A 74 -17.87 5.84 -7.03
N ALA A 75 -17.72 4.51 -6.99
CA ALA A 75 -17.76 3.68 -8.17
C ALA A 75 -19.16 3.66 -8.80
N LEU A 76 -20.22 3.91 -8.03
CA LEU A 76 -21.58 4.09 -8.52
C LEU A 76 -21.88 5.54 -8.91
N LEU A 77 -21.13 6.52 -8.42
CA LEU A 77 -21.39 7.95 -8.64
C LEU A 77 -20.26 8.60 -9.48
N PRO A 78 -20.07 8.19 -10.76
CA PRO A 78 -18.95 8.64 -11.58
C PRO A 78 -18.95 10.17 -11.76
N GLY A 79 -17.78 10.78 -11.59
CA GLY A 79 -17.54 12.21 -11.85
C GLY A 79 -17.61 13.14 -10.64
N LYS A 80 -17.84 12.64 -9.41
CA LYS A 80 -17.81 13.44 -8.18
C LYS A 80 -16.83 12.88 -7.16
N GLN A 81 -16.18 13.78 -6.42
CA GLN A 81 -15.20 13.39 -5.40
C GLN A 81 -15.88 12.67 -4.23
N PRO A 82 -15.19 11.70 -3.60
CA PRO A 82 -15.68 10.94 -2.48
C PRO A 82 -16.33 11.75 -1.37
N GLY A 83 -17.42 11.17 -0.86
CA GLY A 83 -17.90 11.29 0.52
C GLY A 83 -18.71 12.53 0.87
N ASN A 84 -20.00 12.36 1.15
CA ASN A 84 -20.66 13.16 2.17
C ASN A 84 -21.07 12.25 3.35
N ALA A 85 -20.20 12.21 4.36
CA ALA A 85 -20.44 11.49 5.60
C ALA A 85 -21.48 12.22 6.48
N TRP A 86 -21.96 11.58 7.53
CA TRP A 86 -22.68 12.28 8.59
C TRP A 86 -21.77 12.48 9.80
N LEU A 87 -21.54 13.73 10.17
CA LEU A 87 -20.84 14.16 11.38
C LEU A 87 -21.78 14.13 12.58
N GLU A 88 -21.41 13.36 13.59
CA GLU A 88 -22.12 13.27 14.85
C GLU A 88 -21.96 14.59 15.66
N PRO A 89 -23.06 15.17 16.19
CA PRO A 89 -22.97 16.37 17.01
C PRO A 89 -22.25 16.09 18.35
N GLN A 90 -21.15 16.81 18.62
CA GLN A 90 -20.47 16.87 19.93
C GLN A 90 -20.11 15.53 20.61
N ALA A 91 -19.23 14.71 20.03
CA ALA A 91 -18.87 13.43 20.65
C ALA A 91 -17.37 13.19 20.95
N ALA A 92 -16.46 14.11 20.63
CA ALA A 92 -15.03 13.85 20.76
C ALA A 92 -14.25 15.08 21.31
N PRO A 93 -13.03 14.88 21.86
CA PRO A 93 -12.14 15.98 22.25
C PRO A 93 -12.04 17.00 21.11
N SER A 94 -11.79 18.29 21.40
CA SER A 94 -12.02 19.43 20.48
C SER A 94 -11.37 19.37 19.09
N LYS A 95 -10.54 18.37 18.80
CA LYS A 95 -9.86 18.14 17.52
C LYS A 95 -10.30 16.88 16.76
N LEU A 96 -11.16 16.05 17.33
CA LEU A 96 -11.57 14.80 16.73
C LEU A 96 -13.06 14.81 16.47
N GLN A 97 -13.47 14.08 15.45
CA GLN A 97 -14.84 14.07 14.96
C GLN A 97 -15.25 12.64 14.69
N ARG A 98 -16.42 12.24 15.19
CA ARG A 98 -17.02 10.95 14.85
C ARG A 98 -17.90 11.14 13.63
N ILE A 99 -17.65 10.36 12.59
CA ILE A 99 -18.42 10.40 11.35
C ILE A 99 -18.95 9.02 10.99
N LEU A 100 -20.08 8.98 10.30
CA LEU A 100 -20.61 7.80 9.63
C LEU A 100 -20.25 7.87 8.15
N VAL A 101 -19.44 6.92 7.69
CA VAL A 101 -19.08 6.74 6.28
C VAL A 101 -19.79 5.50 5.71
N ASP A 102 -20.08 5.52 4.41
CA ASP A 102 -20.71 4.42 3.65
C ASP A 102 -22.01 3.88 4.24
N GLY A 103 -22.73 4.69 5.00
CA GLY A 103 -24.02 4.34 5.59
C GLY A 103 -23.98 3.42 6.81
N SER A 104 -22.87 2.75 7.13
CA SER A 104 -22.79 1.84 8.30
C SER A 104 -21.58 2.03 9.20
N ARG A 105 -20.46 2.54 8.66
CA ARG A 105 -19.17 2.52 9.36
C ARG A 105 -18.98 3.78 10.18
N LEU A 106 -18.96 3.64 11.50
CA LEU A 106 -18.57 4.72 12.39
C LEU A 106 -17.05 4.76 12.49
N THR A 107 -16.47 5.94 12.29
CA THR A 107 -15.03 6.17 12.37
C THR A 107 -14.73 7.50 13.04
N VAL A 108 -13.48 7.67 13.47
CA VAL A 108 -12.95 8.94 13.98
C VAL A 108 -12.04 9.57 12.93
N VAL A 109 -12.17 10.88 12.75
CA VAL A 109 -11.36 11.69 11.84
C VAL A 109 -10.84 12.93 12.57
N ALA A 110 -9.74 13.49 12.09
CA ALA A 110 -9.19 14.74 12.63
C ALA A 110 -9.95 15.95 12.08
N SER A 111 -10.03 17.02 12.89
CA SER A 111 -10.58 18.30 12.45
C SER A 111 -9.64 19.06 11.50
N ASP A 112 -8.33 18.77 11.57
CA ASP A 112 -7.23 19.42 10.86
C ASP A 112 -6.18 18.38 10.38
N SER A 113 -5.63 18.56 9.16
CA SER A 113 -4.71 17.59 8.49
C SER A 113 -3.26 17.85 8.87
N SER A 114 -2.99 18.30 10.08
CA SER A 114 -1.59 18.35 10.47
C SER A 114 -1.15 16.89 10.68
N ALA A 115 -0.17 16.43 9.88
CA ALA A 115 0.37 15.07 9.95
C ALA A 115 0.83 14.66 11.37
N LEU A 116 0.98 15.64 12.28
CA LEU A 116 1.24 15.46 13.70
C LEU A 116 0.07 14.86 14.50
N ASP A 117 -1.17 14.85 13.99
CA ASP A 117 -2.36 14.37 14.74
C ASP A 117 -2.80 12.93 14.36
N TYR A 118 -2.17 12.22 13.40
CA TYR A 118 -2.53 10.82 13.07
C TYR A 118 -2.52 9.90 14.29
N ARG A 119 -1.44 9.94 15.08
CA ARG A 119 -1.27 9.11 16.29
C ARG A 119 -2.22 9.50 17.42
N ALA A 120 -2.61 10.77 17.51
CA ALA A 120 -3.58 11.23 18.49
C ALA A 120 -5.00 10.78 18.10
N GLY A 121 -5.30 10.83 16.81
CA GLY A 121 -6.54 10.33 16.22
C GLY A 121 -6.73 8.83 16.39
N MET A 122 -5.72 8.02 16.06
CA MET A 122 -5.72 6.57 16.28
C MET A 122 -6.02 6.21 17.74
N ARG A 123 -5.26 6.76 18.70
CA ARG A 123 -5.46 6.52 20.14
C ARG A 123 -6.85 6.88 20.63
N ALA A 124 -7.39 7.99 20.15
CA ALA A 124 -8.73 8.40 20.55
C ALA A 124 -9.83 7.56 19.89
N ALA A 125 -9.60 7.10 18.66
CA ALA A 125 -10.50 6.15 17.99
C ALA A 125 -10.49 4.80 18.73
N GLU A 126 -9.31 4.29 19.07
CA GLU A 126 -9.13 3.10 19.91
C GLU A 126 -9.81 3.30 21.27
N ALA A 127 -9.64 4.45 21.93
CA ALA A 127 -10.33 4.78 23.17
C ALA A 127 -11.88 4.76 23.05
N MET A 128 -12.39 4.99 21.84
CA MET A 128 -13.82 4.91 21.50
C MET A 128 -14.24 3.54 20.96
N GLY A 129 -13.31 2.60 20.75
CA GLY A 129 -13.56 1.32 20.09
C GLY A 129 -13.95 1.47 18.61
N LEU A 130 -13.41 2.49 17.93
CA LEU A 130 -13.69 2.83 16.53
C LEU A 130 -12.39 2.86 15.70
N PRO A 131 -12.45 2.57 14.39
CA PRO A 131 -11.33 2.79 13.50
C PRO A 131 -11.07 4.29 13.30
N TYR A 132 -9.81 4.68 13.13
CA TYR A 132 -9.41 6.02 12.70
C TYR A 132 -9.14 6.03 11.20
N ILE A 133 -9.69 7.00 10.47
CA ILE A 133 -9.36 7.22 9.06
C ILE A 133 -8.74 8.61 8.95
N PRO A 134 -7.50 8.74 8.43
CA PRO A 134 -6.91 10.04 8.23
C PRO A 134 -7.67 10.80 7.16
N GLY A 135 -8.21 11.94 7.58
CA GLY A 135 -9.01 12.76 6.72
C GLY A 135 -9.71 13.86 7.50
N LYS A 136 -10.52 14.64 6.78
CA LYS A 136 -11.30 15.74 7.35
C LYS A 136 -12.75 15.65 6.94
N ALA A 137 -13.63 15.91 7.90
CA ALA A 137 -14.98 16.33 7.61
C ALA A 137 -15.00 17.85 7.38
N LYS A 138 -15.30 18.28 6.15
CA LYS A 138 -15.51 19.67 5.78
C LYS A 138 -16.99 19.96 5.65
N ASP A 139 -17.36 21.20 5.94
CA ASP A 139 -18.66 21.69 5.53
C ASP A 139 -18.74 21.62 4.00
N PRO A 140 -19.88 21.17 3.43
CA PRO A 140 -20.10 21.28 2.00
C PRO A 140 -20.05 22.78 1.66
N GLY A 141 -18.93 23.23 1.06
CA GLY A 141 -18.59 24.65 0.88
C GLY A 141 -19.56 25.43 -0.02
N GLY A 142 -19.17 26.64 -0.43
CA GLY A 142 -20.01 27.61 -1.18
C GLY A 142 -20.68 27.10 -2.46
N ASP A 143 -20.20 26.01 -3.07
CA ASP A 143 -20.90 25.25 -4.12
C ASP A 143 -21.93 24.26 -3.55
N ALA A 144 -22.66 24.70 -2.52
CA ALA A 144 -23.56 23.90 -1.67
C ALA A 144 -24.67 23.14 -2.43
N LYS A 145 -24.87 23.41 -3.73
CA LYS A 145 -25.85 22.69 -4.55
C LYS A 145 -25.36 21.32 -5.03
N GLN A 146 -24.06 21.15 -5.32
CA GLN A 146 -23.54 19.89 -5.89
C GLN A 146 -23.20 18.83 -4.84
N ASN A 147 -22.98 19.23 -3.58
CA ASN A 147 -22.62 18.38 -2.45
C ASN A 147 -23.67 18.49 -1.31
N SER A 148 -24.96 18.57 -1.68
CA SER A 148 -26.05 18.58 -0.70
C SER A 148 -26.60 17.18 -0.50
N GLU A 149 -27.03 16.88 0.72
CA GLU A 149 -27.69 15.61 1.08
C GLU A 149 -28.85 15.27 0.14
N ALA A 150 -29.63 16.28 -0.26
CA ALA A 150 -30.71 16.13 -1.21
C ALA A 150 -30.23 15.75 -2.62
N ALA A 151 -29.12 16.36 -3.09
CA ALA A 151 -28.56 16.06 -4.40
C ALA A 151 -28.02 14.63 -4.46
N ASP A 152 -27.36 14.17 -3.39
CA ASP A 152 -26.79 12.82 -3.33
C ASP A 152 -27.89 11.76 -3.22
N ALA A 153 -28.96 12.01 -2.46
CA ALA A 153 -30.13 11.13 -2.42
C ALA A 153 -30.77 10.96 -3.81
N VAL A 154 -30.96 12.08 -4.53
CA VAL A 154 -31.52 12.06 -5.90
C VAL A 154 -30.58 11.36 -6.88
N GLN A 155 -29.28 11.63 -6.80
CA GLN A 155 -28.29 11.04 -7.71
C GLN A 155 -28.16 9.53 -7.51
N LEU A 156 -28.10 9.07 -6.26
CA LEU A 156 -28.05 7.64 -5.94
C LEU A 156 -29.32 6.93 -6.41
N ALA A 157 -30.50 7.51 -6.16
CA ALA A 157 -31.76 6.96 -6.66
C ALA A 157 -31.80 6.87 -8.18
N ALA A 158 -31.32 7.91 -8.88
CA ALA A 158 -31.24 7.92 -10.34
C ALA A 158 -30.27 6.86 -10.88
N GLN A 159 -29.12 6.69 -10.25
CA GLN A 159 -28.13 5.70 -10.67
C GLN A 159 -28.64 4.27 -10.49
N ILE A 160 -29.21 3.95 -9.34
CA ILE A 160 -29.77 2.62 -9.09
C ILE A 160 -30.93 2.35 -10.06
N THR A 161 -31.76 3.35 -10.34
CA THR A 161 -32.81 3.23 -11.38
C THR A 161 -32.20 3.00 -12.76
N LYS A 162 -31.13 3.72 -13.12
CA LYS A 162 -30.42 3.53 -14.39
C LYS A 162 -29.95 2.08 -14.52
N MET A 163 -29.24 1.55 -13.51
CA MET A 163 -28.78 0.16 -13.44
C MET A 163 -29.89 -0.87 -13.67
N THR A 164 -31.10 -0.63 -13.14
CA THR A 164 -32.23 -1.56 -13.37
C THR A 164 -32.71 -1.59 -14.81
N VAL A 165 -32.49 -0.51 -15.57
CA VAL A 165 -32.96 -0.35 -16.95
C VAL A 165 -31.92 -0.82 -17.96
N ASP A 166 -30.66 -0.48 -17.75
CA ASP A 166 -29.58 -0.77 -18.72
C ASP A 166 -28.64 -1.91 -18.29
N GLY A 167 -28.67 -2.32 -17.02
CA GLY A 167 -27.75 -3.32 -16.46
C GLY A 167 -26.33 -2.80 -16.22
N GLU A 168 -26.01 -1.55 -16.60
CA GLU A 168 -24.66 -0.99 -16.52
C GLU A 168 -24.27 -0.77 -15.05
N GLY A 169 -23.27 -1.51 -14.57
CA GLY A 169 -22.80 -1.46 -13.18
C GLY A 169 -23.53 -2.43 -12.23
N LYS A 170 -24.44 -3.27 -12.73
CA LYS A 170 -25.04 -4.37 -11.95
C LYS A 170 -23.97 -5.34 -11.46
N ASP A 171 -23.04 -5.73 -12.33
CA ASP A 171 -21.99 -6.70 -11.97
C ASP A 171 -21.12 -6.18 -10.84
N LEU A 172 -20.78 -4.89 -10.86
CA LEU A 172 -20.06 -4.24 -9.77
C LEU A 172 -20.80 -4.38 -8.43
N LEU A 173 -22.12 -4.15 -8.40
CA LEU A 173 -22.91 -4.35 -7.19
C LEU A 173 -22.89 -5.81 -6.72
N LEU A 174 -23.00 -6.78 -7.65
CA LEU A 174 -23.04 -8.20 -7.32
C LEU A 174 -21.67 -8.76 -6.91
N THR A 175 -20.58 -8.25 -7.47
CA THR A 175 -19.21 -8.59 -7.09
C THR A 175 -18.87 -8.07 -5.69
N TYR A 176 -19.49 -6.98 -5.25
CA TYR A 176 -19.23 -6.36 -3.95
C TYR A 176 -20.50 -6.25 -3.09
N PRO A 177 -20.91 -7.32 -2.40
CA PRO A 177 -22.15 -7.34 -1.62
C PRO A 177 -22.19 -6.28 -0.51
N GLY A 178 -21.04 -5.90 0.04
CA GLY A 178 -20.93 -4.78 0.98
C GLY A 178 -21.41 -3.45 0.41
N LEU A 179 -21.22 -3.21 -0.89
CA LEU A 179 -21.72 -2.01 -1.57
C LEU A 179 -23.24 -2.01 -1.66
N ILE A 180 -23.88 -3.16 -1.94
CA ILE A 180 -25.35 -3.31 -1.94
C ILE A 180 -25.91 -2.89 -0.57
N VAL A 181 -25.31 -3.40 0.51
CA VAL A 181 -25.73 -3.10 1.88
C VAL A 181 -25.52 -1.63 2.22
N ASN A 182 -24.38 -1.07 1.85
CA ASN A 182 -24.08 0.34 2.08
C ASN A 182 -25.10 1.24 1.38
N VAL A 183 -25.43 0.98 0.10
CA VAL A 183 -26.49 1.70 -0.64
C VAL A 183 -27.84 1.57 0.06
N PHE A 184 -28.18 0.38 0.57
CA PHE A 184 -29.43 0.15 1.29
C PHE A 184 -29.50 0.91 2.62
N PHE A 185 -28.42 0.94 3.38
CA PHE A 185 -28.34 1.73 4.62
C PHE A 185 -28.35 3.24 4.35
N MET A 186 -27.74 3.71 3.27
CA MET A 186 -27.88 5.09 2.80
C MET A 186 -29.34 5.43 2.53
N ALA A 187 -30.12 4.54 1.89
CA ALA A 187 -31.55 4.74 1.70
C ALA A 187 -32.30 4.88 3.03
N ALA A 188 -31.94 4.09 4.05
CA ALA A 188 -32.52 4.19 5.39
C ALA A 188 -32.22 5.54 6.08
N HIS A 189 -31.01 6.08 5.87
CA HIS A 189 -30.60 7.41 6.34
C HIS A 189 -31.34 8.51 5.59
N TYR A 190 -31.43 8.44 4.27
CA TYR A 190 -32.16 9.41 3.46
C TYR A 190 -33.64 9.46 3.84
N HIS A 191 -34.27 8.31 4.09
CA HIS A 191 -35.63 8.28 4.63
C HIS A 191 -35.71 8.99 5.99
N ARG A 192 -34.74 8.75 6.89
CA ARG A 192 -34.71 9.41 8.22
C ARG A 192 -34.65 10.94 8.10
N ARG A 193 -34.11 11.42 7.00
CA ARG A 193 -33.80 12.82 6.71
C ARG A 193 -34.86 13.50 5.83
N GLY A 194 -35.95 12.78 5.51
CA GLY A 194 -37.11 13.32 4.78
C GLY A 194 -37.10 13.07 3.27
N TYR A 195 -36.14 12.31 2.75
CA TYR A 195 -36.05 11.94 1.33
C TYR A 195 -36.74 10.58 1.08
N GLU A 196 -38.01 10.49 1.46
CA GLU A 196 -38.79 9.23 1.44
C GLU A 196 -38.93 8.66 0.03
N LYS A 197 -39.11 9.52 -0.97
CA LYS A 197 -39.27 9.13 -2.37
C LYS A 197 -37.99 8.52 -2.94
N GLU A 198 -36.86 9.21 -2.78
CA GLU A 198 -35.55 8.78 -3.25
C GLU A 198 -35.14 7.47 -2.57
N SER A 199 -35.38 7.37 -1.27
CA SER A 199 -35.15 6.14 -0.50
C SER A 199 -35.97 4.97 -1.05
N ALA A 200 -37.28 5.15 -1.28
CA ALA A 200 -38.13 4.10 -1.84
C ALA A 200 -37.68 3.66 -3.24
N GLN A 201 -37.19 4.60 -4.07
CA GLN A 201 -36.63 4.30 -5.38
C GLN A 201 -35.36 3.46 -5.28
N ILE A 202 -34.44 3.81 -4.38
CA ILE A 202 -33.20 3.06 -4.15
C ILE A 202 -33.53 1.61 -3.72
N VAL A 203 -34.37 1.43 -2.70
CA VAL A 203 -34.72 0.08 -2.21
C VAL A 203 -35.39 -0.75 -3.30
N THR A 204 -36.37 -0.17 -4.00
CA THR A 204 -37.07 -0.87 -5.10
C THR A 204 -36.10 -1.28 -6.20
N GLY A 205 -35.15 -0.42 -6.56
CA GLY A 205 -34.18 -0.72 -7.60
C GLY A 205 -33.17 -1.79 -7.17
N LEU A 206 -32.69 -1.76 -5.93
CA LEU A 206 -31.85 -2.84 -5.38
C LEU A 206 -32.58 -4.20 -5.41
N GLN A 207 -33.86 -4.23 -5.03
CA GLN A 207 -34.68 -5.45 -5.10
C GLN A 207 -34.87 -5.98 -6.53
N GLN A 208 -34.85 -5.10 -7.54
CA GLN A 208 -34.95 -5.49 -8.96
C GLN A 208 -33.61 -5.97 -9.54
N LEU A 209 -32.49 -5.44 -9.04
CA LEU A 209 -31.15 -5.85 -9.46
C LEU A 209 -30.76 -7.22 -8.90
N LEU A 210 -31.22 -7.53 -7.69
CA LEU A 210 -30.97 -8.81 -7.04
C LEU A 210 -31.85 -9.92 -7.63
N PRO A 211 -31.28 -11.10 -7.95
CA PRO A 211 -32.06 -12.30 -8.30
C PRO A 211 -33.06 -12.70 -7.21
N ARG A 212 -32.67 -12.54 -5.94
CA ARG A 212 -33.50 -12.78 -4.75
C ARG A 212 -33.66 -11.48 -3.97
N PRO A 213 -34.83 -10.82 -3.99
CA PRO A 213 -35.06 -9.60 -3.20
C PRO A 213 -34.81 -9.77 -1.70
N GLU A 214 -34.98 -10.99 -1.17
CA GLU A 214 -34.73 -11.36 0.22
C GLU A 214 -33.23 -11.29 0.58
N ALA A 215 -32.33 -11.47 -0.39
CA ALA A 215 -30.89 -11.39 -0.17
C ALA A 215 -30.46 -10.01 0.34
N LEU A 216 -31.22 -8.95 0.03
CA LEU A 216 -30.99 -7.62 0.58
C LEU A 216 -31.08 -7.60 2.11
N ILE A 217 -32.00 -8.39 2.68
CA ILE A 217 -32.15 -8.53 4.13
C ILE A 217 -31.09 -9.44 4.72
N GLU A 218 -30.79 -10.57 4.06
CA GLU A 218 -29.74 -11.50 4.49
C GLU A 218 -28.40 -10.76 4.63
N LEU A 219 -28.01 -9.99 3.60
CA LEU A 219 -26.80 -9.18 3.59
C LEU A 219 -26.83 -8.07 4.66
N SER A 220 -27.99 -7.45 4.89
CA SER A 220 -28.14 -6.40 5.92
C SER A 220 -28.01 -6.97 7.34
N VAL A 221 -28.57 -8.16 7.58
CA VAL A 221 -28.44 -8.90 8.84
C VAL A 221 -26.98 -9.27 9.07
N GLU A 222 -26.32 -9.81 8.05
CA GLU A 222 -24.89 -10.15 8.11
C GLU A 222 -24.04 -8.92 8.46
N ALA A 223 -24.23 -7.81 7.75
CA ALA A 223 -23.49 -6.57 8.01
C ALA A 223 -23.73 -6.02 9.41
N LEU A 224 -24.97 -5.94 9.88
CA LEU A 224 -25.27 -5.40 11.21
C LEU A 224 -24.80 -6.33 12.33
N GLY A 225 -24.90 -7.65 12.15
CA GLY A 225 -24.35 -8.65 13.05
C GLY A 225 -22.84 -8.50 13.19
N ASN A 226 -22.13 -8.45 12.06
CA ASN A 226 -20.67 -8.30 12.02
C ASN A 226 -20.22 -6.93 12.55
N LEU A 227 -20.93 -5.85 12.21
CA LEU A 227 -20.65 -4.51 12.73
C LEU A 227 -20.74 -4.47 14.27
N ARG A 228 -21.80 -5.07 14.86
CA ARG A 228 -21.97 -5.07 16.31
C ARG A 228 -21.00 -6.00 17.02
N LEU A 229 -20.69 -7.15 16.43
CA LEU A 229 -19.64 -8.04 16.90
C LEU A 229 -18.29 -7.33 16.90
N GLY A 230 -17.93 -6.71 15.78
CA GLY A 230 -16.70 -5.94 15.61
C GLY A 230 -16.58 -4.79 16.61
N GLN A 231 -17.64 -4.02 16.84
CA GLN A 231 -17.67 -2.96 17.85
C GLN A 231 -17.46 -3.50 19.28
N GLY A 232 -18.11 -4.64 19.61
CA GLY A 232 -17.93 -5.29 20.91
C GLY A 232 -16.50 -5.74 21.15
N VAL A 233 -15.89 -6.35 20.14
CA VAL A 233 -14.50 -6.82 20.18
C VAL A 233 -13.51 -5.65 20.20
N ALA A 234 -13.73 -4.61 19.39
CA ALA A 234 -12.92 -3.40 19.37
C ALA A 234 -12.94 -2.71 20.74
N ARG A 235 -14.12 -2.57 21.35
CA ARG A 235 -14.26 -2.03 22.71
C ARG A 235 -13.53 -2.89 23.75
N PHE A 236 -13.63 -4.21 23.64
CA PHE A 236 -12.92 -5.13 24.54
C PHE A 236 -11.40 -4.93 24.46
N ARG A 237 -10.83 -4.61 23.31
CA ARG A 237 -9.38 -4.30 23.22
C ARG A 237 -9.01 -3.08 24.05
N THR A 238 -9.90 -2.11 24.14
CA THR A 238 -9.70 -0.88 24.90
C THR A 238 -9.91 -1.10 26.40
N ASP A 239 -11.06 -1.65 26.79
CA ASP A 239 -11.47 -1.73 28.20
C ASP A 239 -11.10 -3.05 28.89
N ARG A 240 -10.78 -4.09 28.10
CA ARG A 240 -10.45 -5.46 28.55
C ARG A 240 -11.54 -6.05 29.46
N ASP A 241 -12.80 -5.64 29.28
CA ASP A 241 -13.93 -6.08 30.10
C ASP A 241 -14.61 -7.31 29.49
N TRP A 242 -14.23 -8.50 29.96
CA TRP A 242 -14.83 -9.77 29.55
C TRP A 242 -16.34 -9.83 29.76
N LYS A 243 -16.89 -9.16 30.79
CA LYS A 243 -18.34 -9.15 31.05
C LYS A 243 -19.06 -8.26 30.05
N ALA A 244 -18.47 -7.12 29.69
CA ALA A 244 -19.00 -6.25 28.63
C ALA A 244 -18.98 -6.96 27.28
N LEU A 245 -17.89 -7.67 26.94
CA LEU A 245 -17.82 -8.47 25.72
C LEU A 245 -18.86 -9.60 25.73
N GLN A 246 -19.00 -10.34 26.85
CA GLN A 246 -20.02 -11.39 26.98
C GLN A 246 -21.42 -10.82 26.75
N ALA A 247 -21.77 -9.72 27.42
CA ALA A 247 -23.08 -9.08 27.30
C ALA A 247 -23.33 -8.61 25.86
N THR A 248 -22.30 -8.11 25.18
CA THR A 248 -22.38 -7.73 23.77
C THR A 248 -22.68 -8.94 22.89
N LEU A 249 -21.93 -10.03 23.04
CA LEU A 249 -22.15 -11.27 22.29
C LEU A 249 -23.54 -11.87 22.54
N GLU A 250 -24.00 -11.92 23.80
CA GLU A 250 -25.34 -12.37 24.14
C GLU A 250 -26.43 -11.50 23.50
N SER A 251 -26.23 -10.17 23.48
CA SER A 251 -27.16 -9.26 22.82
C SER A 251 -27.17 -9.48 21.31
N VAL A 252 -26.01 -9.55 20.65
CA VAL A 252 -25.92 -9.74 19.20
C VAL A 252 -26.58 -11.06 18.81
N LEU A 253 -26.28 -12.16 19.51
CA LEU A 253 -26.91 -13.46 19.28
C LEU A 253 -28.43 -13.48 19.54
N ALA A 254 -28.93 -12.63 20.44
CA ALA A 254 -30.37 -12.49 20.68
C ALA A 254 -31.07 -11.66 19.60
N ASP A 255 -30.40 -10.62 19.10
CA ASP A 255 -30.93 -9.68 18.11
C ASP A 255 -30.91 -10.26 16.67
N PHE A 256 -29.96 -11.17 16.38
CA PHE A 256 -29.80 -11.86 15.10
C PHE A 256 -29.92 -13.40 15.25
N PRO A 257 -31.14 -13.92 15.50
CA PRO A 257 -31.37 -15.35 15.71
C PRO A 257 -31.20 -16.21 14.46
N GLU A 258 -31.39 -15.63 13.27
CA GLU A 258 -31.44 -16.31 11.97
C GLU A 258 -30.73 -15.44 10.90
N LEU A 259 -30.39 -16.01 9.74
CA LEU A 259 -29.80 -15.36 8.56
C LEU A 259 -28.41 -14.73 8.74
N TRP A 260 -27.86 -14.69 9.96
CA TRP A 260 -26.49 -14.26 10.21
C TRP A 260 -25.54 -15.46 10.10
N THR A 261 -24.80 -15.55 9.00
CA THR A 261 -23.90 -16.68 8.71
C THR A 261 -22.71 -16.74 9.66
N SER A 262 -22.31 -15.61 10.24
CA SER A 262 -21.25 -15.54 11.26
C SER A 262 -21.75 -15.86 12.68
N ARG A 263 -23.03 -16.21 12.85
CA ARG A 263 -23.61 -16.62 14.14
C ARG A 263 -22.83 -17.77 14.82
N PRO A 264 -22.47 -18.89 14.15
CA PRO A 264 -21.73 -19.97 14.81
C PRO A 264 -20.39 -19.52 15.38
N LEU A 265 -19.70 -18.58 14.71
CA LEU A 265 -18.45 -17.99 15.19
C LEU A 265 -18.68 -17.18 16.46
N ALA A 266 -19.74 -16.37 16.50
CA ALA A 266 -20.12 -15.61 17.68
C ALA A 266 -20.56 -16.51 18.85
N GLU A 267 -21.22 -17.63 18.58
CA GLU A 267 -21.55 -18.64 19.60
C GLU A 267 -20.29 -19.33 20.15
N ARG A 268 -19.36 -19.72 19.28
CA ARG A 268 -18.04 -20.25 19.65
C ARG A 268 -17.28 -19.26 20.54
N LEU A 269 -17.21 -17.99 20.13
CA LEU A 269 -16.58 -16.91 20.90
C LEU A 269 -17.29 -16.70 22.25
N LEU A 270 -18.63 -16.67 22.28
CA LEU A 270 -19.39 -16.52 23.52
C LEU A 270 -19.10 -17.66 24.51
N GLY A 271 -19.01 -18.90 24.02
CA GLY A 271 -18.66 -20.05 24.86
C GLY A 271 -17.32 -19.85 25.58
N GLN A 272 -16.31 -19.38 24.86
CA GLN A 272 -14.98 -19.11 25.42
C GLN A 272 -14.97 -17.88 26.33
N VAL A 273 -15.67 -16.81 25.97
CA VAL A 273 -15.79 -15.58 26.77
C VAL A 273 -16.52 -15.84 28.09
N LYS A 274 -17.58 -16.66 28.10
CA LYS A 274 -18.31 -17.05 29.31
C LYS A 274 -17.42 -17.77 30.33
N ALA A 275 -16.52 -18.62 29.86
CA ALA A 275 -15.55 -19.27 30.73
C ALA A 275 -14.67 -18.21 31.43
N ARG A 276 -14.15 -17.24 30.68
CA ARG A 276 -13.31 -16.16 31.23
C ARG A 276 -14.06 -15.19 32.15
N SER A 277 -15.25 -14.74 31.76
CA SER A 277 -16.03 -13.75 32.51
C SER A 277 -16.53 -14.27 33.86
N ALA A 278 -16.69 -15.59 34.00
CA ALA A 278 -17.02 -16.27 35.26
C ALA A 278 -15.85 -16.28 36.26
N GLY A 279 -14.72 -15.65 35.93
CA GLY A 279 -13.52 -15.63 36.77
C GLY A 279 -12.81 -16.98 36.79
N GLN A 280 -13.10 -17.88 35.83
CA GLN A 280 -12.26 -19.04 35.63
C GLN A 280 -10.90 -18.52 35.19
N VAL A 281 -9.98 -18.44 36.15
CA VAL A 281 -8.56 -18.31 35.85
C VAL A 281 -8.26 -19.47 34.91
N PRO A 282 -7.75 -19.18 33.71
CA PRO A 282 -7.42 -20.23 32.77
C PRO A 282 -6.53 -21.23 33.51
N PRO A 283 -6.82 -22.54 33.40
CA PRO A 283 -6.11 -23.52 34.18
C PRO A 283 -4.59 -23.33 33.98
N PRO A 284 -3.77 -23.66 34.99
CA PRO A 284 -2.35 -23.83 34.75
C PRO A 284 -2.19 -24.72 33.52
N VAL A 285 -1.34 -24.31 32.60
CA VAL A 285 -1.10 -25.05 31.36
C VAL A 285 -0.80 -26.49 31.72
N ALA A 286 -1.54 -27.42 31.12
CA ALA A 286 -1.54 -28.81 31.53
C ALA A 286 -0.11 -29.38 31.43
N SER A 287 0.46 -29.72 32.60
CA SER A 287 1.88 -30.03 32.76
C SER A 287 2.23 -31.49 32.44
N ASN A 288 1.28 -32.26 31.90
CA ASN A 288 1.39 -33.72 31.78
C ASN A 288 2.43 -34.15 30.73
N LEU A 289 2.69 -33.33 29.71
CA LEU A 289 3.74 -33.59 28.72
C LEU A 289 4.97 -32.67 28.88
N PHE A 290 4.75 -31.45 29.41
CA PHE A 290 5.81 -30.47 29.70
C PHE A 290 5.63 -29.93 31.12
N PRO A 291 6.37 -30.45 32.11
CA PRO A 291 6.33 -29.89 33.44
C PRO A 291 6.97 -28.51 33.44
N LEU A 292 6.13 -27.47 33.38
CA LEU A 292 6.57 -26.10 33.54
C LEU A 292 7.00 -25.86 34.99
N THR A 293 8.15 -25.21 35.17
CA THR A 293 8.56 -24.73 36.50
C THR A 293 7.57 -23.67 37.00
N GLY A 294 7.55 -23.40 38.32
CA GLY A 294 6.70 -22.32 38.86
C GLY A 294 6.97 -20.97 38.20
N GLU A 295 8.24 -20.69 37.89
CA GLU A 295 8.66 -19.49 37.18
C GLU A 295 8.13 -19.45 35.73
N GLN A 296 8.24 -20.55 34.97
CA GLN A 296 7.70 -20.65 33.62
C GLN A 296 6.16 -20.52 33.58
N GLN A 297 5.46 -21.05 34.59
CA GLN A 297 4.03 -20.83 34.72
C GLN A 297 3.71 -19.35 34.96
N ASP A 298 4.53 -18.64 35.72
CA ASP A 298 4.35 -17.22 35.99
C ASP A 298 4.66 -16.37 34.75
N TRP A 299 5.66 -16.73 33.95
CA TRP A 299 5.91 -16.10 32.64
C TRP A 299 4.68 -16.21 31.72
N TRP A 300 4.10 -17.40 31.61
CA TRP A 300 2.91 -17.59 30.79
C TRP A 300 1.68 -16.83 31.31
N LYS A 301 1.53 -16.70 32.63
CA LYS A 301 0.47 -15.86 33.20
C LYS A 301 0.64 -14.40 32.81
N GLN A 302 1.87 -13.88 32.72
CA GLN A 302 2.12 -12.50 32.29
C GLN A 302 1.62 -12.27 30.87
N VAL A 303 1.98 -13.15 29.93
CA VAL A 303 1.53 -13.07 28.53
C VAL A 303 0.00 -13.13 28.41
N THR A 304 -0.66 -13.93 29.26
CA THR A 304 -2.08 -14.30 29.05
C THR A 304 -3.08 -13.54 29.90
N ILE A 305 -2.63 -12.83 30.94
CA ILE A 305 -3.50 -12.16 31.93
C ILE A 305 -3.11 -10.70 32.13
N ALA A 306 -1.83 -10.34 32.04
CA ALA A 306 -1.44 -8.97 32.30
C ALA A 306 -2.01 -8.06 31.20
N PRO A 307 -2.71 -6.96 31.54
CA PRO A 307 -2.92 -5.91 30.56
C PRO A 307 -1.52 -5.45 30.10
N PRO A 308 -1.32 -5.18 28.80
CA PRO A 308 -0.07 -4.60 28.35
C PRO A 308 0.25 -3.37 29.23
N PRO A 309 1.53 -3.17 29.62
CA PRO A 309 1.88 -2.12 30.55
C PRO A 309 1.37 -0.78 30.01
N GLN A 310 0.47 -0.12 30.76
CA GLN A 310 -0.01 1.23 30.42
C GLN A 310 1.15 2.22 30.60
N GLN A 311 1.95 2.40 29.55
CA GLN A 311 2.99 3.42 29.56
C GLN A 311 2.37 4.81 29.33
N LYS A 312 2.91 5.81 30.02
CA LYS A 312 2.50 7.21 29.89
C LYS A 312 3.41 7.92 28.91
N GLY A 313 2.85 8.63 27.92
CA GLY A 313 3.60 9.49 27.01
C GLY A 313 3.62 8.97 25.56
N ASP A 314 4.64 9.39 24.80
CA ASP A 314 4.79 9.08 23.37
C ASP A 314 5.15 7.60 23.10
N GLU A 315 5.68 6.88 24.09
CA GLU A 315 5.91 5.43 24.03
C GLU A 315 4.61 4.63 23.82
N ALA A 316 3.47 5.14 24.31
CA ALA A 316 2.16 4.54 24.06
C ALA A 316 1.72 4.62 22.59
N ALA A 317 2.27 5.54 21.79
CA ALA A 317 1.94 5.68 20.38
C ALA A 317 2.77 4.76 19.47
N MET A 318 3.98 4.37 19.89
CA MET A 318 4.71 3.25 19.27
C MET A 318 3.96 1.94 19.51
N MET A 319 3.37 1.77 20.70
CA MET A 319 2.59 0.59 21.05
C MET A 319 1.38 0.34 20.14
N ASP A 320 0.77 1.37 19.57
CA ASP A 320 -0.41 1.19 18.71
C ASP A 320 -0.06 0.46 17.39
N MET A 321 1.13 0.72 16.83
CA MET A 321 1.67 -0.09 15.73
C MET A 321 2.10 -1.50 16.19
N THR A 322 2.37 -1.69 17.48
CA THR A 322 2.74 -3.01 18.03
C THR A 322 1.56 -3.80 18.59
N GLN A 323 0.41 -3.18 18.84
CA GLN A 323 -0.83 -3.90 19.17
C GLN A 323 -1.38 -4.63 17.94
N SER A 324 -0.97 -4.22 16.74
CA SER A 324 -1.16 -4.98 15.49
C SER A 324 -0.11 -6.08 15.23
N ILE A 325 0.88 -6.25 16.12
CA ILE A 325 1.93 -7.27 15.95
C ILE A 325 1.43 -8.58 16.55
N GLY A 326 1.36 -9.58 15.69
CA GLY A 326 0.89 -10.91 16.03
C GLY A 326 1.92 -11.75 16.73
N PRO A 327 1.50 -12.94 17.20
CA PRO A 327 2.42 -13.93 17.76
C PRO A 327 3.57 -14.29 16.82
N GLU A 328 3.35 -14.29 15.51
CA GLU A 328 4.38 -14.54 14.50
C GLU A 328 5.45 -13.45 14.54
N GLN A 329 5.05 -12.17 14.55
CA GLN A 329 5.99 -11.07 14.60
C GLN A 329 6.68 -10.99 15.99
N TRP A 330 6.01 -11.35 17.08
CA TRP A 330 6.67 -11.50 18.39
C TRP A 330 7.76 -12.58 18.34
N ALA A 331 7.50 -13.71 17.70
CA ALA A 331 8.49 -14.76 17.51
C ALA A 331 9.65 -14.33 16.61
N GLN A 332 9.39 -13.55 15.56
CA GLN A 332 10.44 -12.98 14.71
C GLN A 332 11.34 -12.03 15.51
N ALA A 333 10.76 -11.10 16.27
CA ALA A 333 11.50 -10.20 17.16
C ALA A 333 12.34 -10.97 18.19
N TRP A 334 11.74 -11.99 18.81
CA TRP A 334 12.42 -12.85 19.77
C TRP A 334 13.60 -13.60 19.14
N MET A 335 13.41 -14.19 17.95
CA MET A 335 14.48 -14.84 17.21
C MET A 335 15.61 -13.87 16.85
N VAL A 336 15.29 -12.67 16.36
CA VAL A 336 16.29 -11.63 16.05
C VAL A 336 17.18 -11.38 17.25
N LYS A 337 16.57 -11.22 18.43
CA LYS A 337 17.31 -11.01 19.70
C LYS A 337 18.12 -12.23 20.11
N LYS A 338 17.55 -13.44 20.04
CA LYS A 338 18.22 -14.68 20.48
C LYS A 338 19.37 -15.12 19.59
N LEU A 339 19.25 -14.83 18.30
CA LEU A 339 20.31 -15.08 17.33
C LEU A 339 21.34 -13.94 17.27
N GLU A 340 21.17 -12.92 18.11
CA GLU A 340 22.04 -11.73 18.21
C GLU A 340 22.21 -11.01 16.85
N ILE A 341 21.11 -10.82 16.10
CA ILE A 341 21.14 -10.20 14.77
C ILE A 341 21.21 -8.66 14.91
N PRO A 342 22.25 -7.98 14.38
CA PRO A 342 22.42 -6.53 14.50
C PRO A 342 21.38 -5.62 13.82
N ASP A 343 21.43 -4.37 14.28
CA ASP A 343 20.54 -3.22 14.11
C ASP A 343 20.02 -2.92 12.69
N SER A 344 20.75 -3.22 11.62
CA SER A 344 20.36 -2.79 10.27
C SER A 344 19.16 -3.55 9.70
N LEU A 345 19.06 -4.87 9.92
CA LEU A 345 17.83 -5.65 9.71
C LEU A 345 16.87 -5.53 10.90
N GLY A 346 17.42 -5.12 12.05
CA GLY A 346 16.74 -5.00 13.32
C GLY A 346 15.96 -3.73 13.53
N ARG A 347 16.12 -2.62 12.79
CA ARG A 347 15.48 -1.33 13.17
C ARG A 347 13.98 -1.44 13.43
N TYR A 348 13.25 -2.16 12.57
CA TYR A 348 11.84 -2.45 12.78
C TYR A 348 11.60 -3.33 14.01
N TRP A 349 12.42 -4.37 14.21
CA TRP A 349 12.34 -5.31 15.33
C TRP A 349 12.91 -4.78 16.65
N GLN A 350 13.74 -3.75 16.62
CA GLN A 350 14.37 -3.09 17.76
C GLN A 350 13.52 -1.95 18.28
N ALA A 351 12.75 -1.32 17.38
CA ALA A 351 11.60 -0.55 17.81
C ALA A 351 10.71 -1.40 18.73
N LEU A 352 10.69 -2.73 18.58
CA LEU A 352 10.01 -3.72 19.45
C LEU A 352 10.85 -4.26 20.61
N ASP A 353 12.17 -4.02 20.63
CA ASP A 353 13.09 -4.53 21.65
C ASP A 353 13.18 -3.62 22.89
N LYS A 354 12.60 -2.43 22.84
CA LYS A 354 12.31 -1.71 24.09
C LYS A 354 11.49 -2.65 24.96
N ASP A 355 11.98 -2.97 26.16
CA ASP A 355 11.51 -4.00 27.12
C ASP A 355 9.99 -4.01 27.42
N SER A 356 9.23 -3.11 26.81
CA SER A 356 7.80 -2.93 26.94
C SER A 356 6.93 -3.59 25.86
N LEU A 357 7.46 -3.98 24.69
CA LEU A 357 6.60 -4.28 23.52
C LEU A 357 6.35 -5.76 23.27
N LEU A 358 7.24 -6.65 23.71
CA LEU A 358 6.94 -8.07 23.74
C LEU A 358 6.12 -8.39 24.99
N PRO A 359 5.05 -9.19 24.88
CA PRO A 359 4.28 -9.61 26.06
C PRO A 359 5.06 -10.58 26.95
N PHE A 360 6.27 -10.95 26.54
CA PHE A 360 7.19 -11.82 27.26
C PHE A 360 8.59 -11.22 27.37
N ASP A 361 9.27 -11.59 28.45
CA ASP A 361 10.67 -11.23 28.70
C ASP A 361 11.59 -11.97 27.70
N ALA A 362 12.02 -11.25 26.66
CA ALA A 362 12.90 -11.75 25.63
C ALA A 362 14.35 -11.97 26.12
N SER A 363 14.70 -11.53 27.34
CA SER A 363 15.98 -11.89 27.96
C SER A 363 16.01 -13.36 28.37
N ARG A 364 14.86 -14.01 28.59
CA ARG A 364 14.77 -15.42 28.97
C ARG A 364 15.18 -16.35 27.84
N ASP A 365 15.83 -17.45 28.18
CA ASP A 365 16.48 -18.39 27.27
C ASP A 365 15.49 -19.11 26.32
N TRP A 366 15.95 -20.14 25.60
CA TRP A 366 15.16 -21.01 24.70
C TRP A 366 13.96 -21.72 25.36
N ASP A 367 13.77 -21.55 26.68
CA ASP A 367 12.65 -22.06 27.47
C ASP A 367 11.26 -21.62 26.98
N TRP A 368 11.17 -20.49 26.27
CA TRP A 368 9.90 -20.05 25.68
C TRP A 368 9.32 -21.08 24.70
N ILE A 369 10.16 -21.90 24.04
CA ILE A 369 9.68 -23.02 23.21
C ILE A 369 8.86 -24.00 24.05
N VAL A 370 9.32 -24.34 25.26
CA VAL A 370 8.64 -25.28 26.17
C VAL A 370 7.35 -24.66 26.70
N VAL A 371 7.40 -23.38 27.09
CA VAL A 371 6.22 -22.65 27.57
C VAL A 371 5.12 -22.62 26.50
N MET A 372 5.48 -22.29 25.26
CA MET A 372 4.54 -22.24 24.14
C MET A 372 4.05 -23.64 23.78
N ALA A 373 4.91 -24.65 23.75
CA ALA A 373 4.52 -26.04 23.49
C ALA A 373 3.48 -26.56 24.48
N ALA A 374 3.65 -26.24 25.77
CA ALA A 374 2.70 -26.62 26.80
C ALA A 374 1.31 -26.00 26.52
N ALA A 375 1.27 -24.78 25.98
CA ALA A 375 0.05 -24.03 25.68
C ALA A 375 -0.66 -24.44 24.38
N VAL A 376 -0.03 -25.22 23.50
CA VAL A 376 -0.70 -25.79 22.32
C VAL A 376 -1.89 -26.63 22.77
N GLY A 377 -3.07 -26.41 22.18
CA GLY A 377 -4.35 -27.01 22.56
C GLY A 377 -5.05 -26.36 23.77
N ASP A 378 -4.47 -25.34 24.39
CA ASP A 378 -5.14 -24.55 25.44
C ASP A 378 -6.02 -23.46 24.80
N ASN A 379 -7.32 -23.74 24.70
CA ASN A 379 -8.29 -22.82 24.09
C ASN A 379 -8.72 -21.66 25.02
N ALA A 380 -7.99 -21.38 26.10
CA ALA A 380 -8.38 -20.31 27.01
C ALA A 380 -8.04 -18.91 26.47
N MET A 381 -9.06 -18.11 26.18
CA MET A 381 -8.98 -16.76 25.61
C MET A 381 -8.15 -15.75 26.40
N THR A 382 -7.16 -15.13 25.80
CA THR A 382 -6.26 -14.17 26.46
C THR A 382 -6.70 -12.73 26.24
N MET A 383 -6.01 -11.79 26.90
CA MET A 383 -6.18 -10.36 26.61
C MET A 383 -5.49 -9.94 25.31
N CYS A 384 -4.70 -10.79 24.67
CA CYS A 384 -3.98 -10.44 23.45
C CYS A 384 -4.94 -10.21 22.29
N ASP A 385 -4.66 -9.17 21.54
CA ASP A 385 -5.39 -8.81 20.35
C ASP A 385 -5.00 -9.72 19.17
N GLY A 386 -5.98 -10.13 18.38
CA GLY A 386 -5.79 -10.83 17.11
C GLY A 386 -5.67 -9.91 15.90
N LEU A 387 -5.40 -8.60 16.05
CA LEU A 387 -5.27 -7.63 14.94
C LEU A 387 -4.29 -8.06 13.83
N SER A 388 -3.35 -8.96 14.14
CA SER A 388 -2.42 -9.54 13.17
C SER A 388 -3.04 -10.58 12.24
N ARG A 389 -4.26 -11.03 12.53
CA ARG A 389 -5.11 -11.75 11.58
C ARG A 389 -5.38 -10.76 10.46
N GLN A 390 -4.63 -10.91 9.38
CA GLN A 390 -4.54 -9.94 8.29
C GLN A 390 -5.95 -9.60 7.79
N GLY A 391 -6.29 -8.30 7.87
CA GLY A 391 -7.58 -7.77 7.48
C GLY A 391 -8.45 -7.53 8.71
N GLY A 392 -9.01 -6.33 8.85
CA GLY A 392 -10.06 -6.08 9.85
C GLY A 392 -11.25 -7.01 9.62
N PHE A 393 -12.39 -6.73 10.25
CA PHE A 393 -13.64 -7.47 10.01
C PHE A 393 -14.18 -7.40 8.56
N ASP A 394 -13.35 -7.03 7.57
CA ASP A 394 -13.47 -7.48 6.19
C ASP A 394 -13.20 -8.99 6.13
N THR A 395 -14.03 -9.76 6.84
CA THR A 395 -14.46 -11.07 6.34
C THR A 395 -15.29 -10.75 5.11
N SER A 396 -14.56 -10.41 4.05
CA SER A 396 -14.99 -10.34 2.68
C SER A 396 -16.09 -11.37 2.46
N TRP A 397 -17.11 -10.92 1.75
CA TRP A 397 -18.29 -11.61 1.30
C TRP A 397 -17.97 -12.81 0.38
N MET A 398 -16.90 -13.57 0.69
CA MET A 398 -16.17 -14.56 -0.12
C MET A 398 -17.03 -15.70 -0.65
N SER A 399 -18.30 -15.77 -0.26
CA SER A 399 -19.23 -16.79 -0.73
C SER A 399 -20.66 -16.27 -0.91
N PHE A 400 -20.88 -14.95 -1.08
CA PHE A 400 -22.21 -14.48 -1.41
C PHE A 400 -22.55 -14.86 -2.84
N ASP A 401 -23.42 -15.84 -2.98
CA ASP A 401 -24.12 -16.11 -4.22
C ASP A 401 -25.48 -15.38 -4.20
N PRO A 402 -25.71 -14.39 -5.08
CA PRO A 402 -27.00 -13.70 -5.13
C PRO A 402 -28.16 -14.62 -5.58
N GLU A 403 -27.87 -15.76 -6.20
CA GLU A 403 -28.86 -16.72 -6.71
C GLU A 403 -29.24 -17.78 -5.68
N GLU A 404 -28.34 -18.10 -4.75
CA GLU A 404 -28.56 -19.15 -3.75
C GLU A 404 -28.68 -18.57 -2.33
N PRO A 405 -29.60 -19.10 -1.48
CA PRO A 405 -29.60 -18.76 -0.07
C PRO A 405 -28.24 -19.11 0.56
N PRO A 406 -27.74 -18.30 1.52
CA PRO A 406 -26.46 -18.58 2.14
C PRO A 406 -26.49 -19.98 2.77
N ALA A 407 -25.60 -20.85 2.30
CA ALA A 407 -25.39 -22.15 2.91
C ALA A 407 -24.84 -21.97 4.33
N GLU A 408 -25.17 -22.92 5.22
CA GLU A 408 -24.45 -23.00 6.48
C GLU A 408 -22.97 -23.27 6.17
N PRO A 409 -22.05 -22.44 6.69
CA PRO A 409 -20.63 -22.64 6.43
C PRO A 409 -20.23 -24.01 6.99
N SER A 410 -19.43 -24.73 6.22
CA SER A 410 -18.78 -25.96 6.66
C SER A 410 -17.86 -25.68 7.86
N GLU A 411 -17.52 -26.71 8.64
CA GLU A 411 -16.56 -26.56 9.75
C GLU A 411 -15.21 -26.03 9.29
N GLU A 412 -14.76 -26.41 8.08
CA GLU A 412 -13.52 -25.89 7.48
C GLU A 412 -13.62 -24.40 7.17
N GLU A 413 -14.73 -23.95 6.57
CA GLU A 413 -14.98 -22.51 6.35
C GLU A 413 -15.13 -21.75 7.67
N LEU A 414 -15.73 -22.35 8.70
CA LEU A 414 -15.82 -21.76 10.03
C LEU A 414 -14.44 -21.62 10.67
N ASP A 415 -13.55 -22.60 10.53
CA ASP A 415 -12.18 -22.51 11.03
C ASP A 415 -11.38 -21.44 10.28
N GLN A 416 -11.51 -21.35 8.94
CA GLN A 416 -10.89 -20.27 8.16
C GLN A 416 -11.42 -18.89 8.57
N ARG A 417 -12.74 -18.73 8.72
CA ARG A 417 -13.34 -17.47 9.19
C ARG A 417 -12.98 -17.17 10.64
N TRP A 418 -12.81 -18.19 11.47
CA TRP A 418 -12.32 -18.03 12.84
C TRP A 418 -10.92 -17.44 12.87
N GLU A 419 -10.04 -17.85 11.96
CA GLU A 419 -8.69 -17.28 11.83
C GLU A 419 -8.70 -15.82 11.33
N GLN A 420 -9.75 -15.38 10.65
CA GLN A 420 -9.93 -13.99 10.21
C GLN A 420 -10.70 -13.15 11.22
N LEU A 421 -11.40 -13.78 12.17
CA LEU A 421 -12.16 -13.09 13.20
C LEU A 421 -11.19 -12.31 14.11
N GLY A 422 -11.37 -10.99 14.19
CA GLY A 422 -10.59 -10.11 15.06
C GLY A 422 -10.78 -10.30 16.57
N ALA A 423 -11.25 -11.47 17.01
CA ALA A 423 -11.45 -11.84 18.41
C ALA A 423 -10.14 -11.85 19.21
N PRO A 424 -10.20 -11.79 20.55
CA PRO A 424 -9.01 -12.00 21.37
C PRO A 424 -8.41 -13.39 21.11
N LEU A 425 -7.09 -13.51 21.16
CA LEU A 425 -6.42 -14.77 20.86
C LEU A 425 -6.52 -15.75 22.03
N THR A 426 -6.71 -17.02 21.74
CA THR A 426 -6.49 -18.12 22.67
C THR A 426 -5.00 -18.34 22.94
N ARG A 427 -4.72 -19.09 24.00
CA ARG A 427 -3.37 -19.54 24.34
C ARG A 427 -2.76 -20.45 23.27
N ASP A 428 -3.57 -21.32 22.66
CA ASP A 428 -3.18 -22.17 21.54
C ASP A 428 -2.76 -21.33 20.32
N GLU A 429 -3.54 -20.33 19.93
CA GLU A 429 -3.25 -19.49 18.77
C GLU A 429 -1.95 -18.70 18.94
N ILE A 430 -1.72 -18.14 20.14
CA ILE A 430 -0.45 -17.49 20.46
C ILE A 430 0.70 -18.49 20.36
N ALA A 431 0.54 -19.68 20.94
CA ALA A 431 1.56 -20.71 20.91
C ALA A 431 1.87 -21.19 19.48
N ARG A 432 0.85 -21.43 18.65
CA ARG A 432 1.02 -21.87 17.26
C ARG A 432 1.66 -20.80 16.39
N GLY A 433 1.21 -19.54 16.49
CA GLY A 433 1.83 -18.44 15.75
C GLY A 433 3.29 -18.24 16.17
N PHE A 434 3.61 -18.38 17.45
CA PHE A 434 4.99 -18.32 17.92
C PHE A 434 5.84 -19.51 17.44
N LEU A 435 5.34 -20.74 17.63
CA LEU A 435 6.08 -21.96 17.27
C LEU A 435 6.21 -22.15 15.76
N GLY A 436 5.27 -21.65 14.95
CA GLY A 436 5.38 -21.67 13.49
C GLY A 436 6.58 -20.90 12.95
N ILE A 437 7.00 -19.86 13.67
CA ILE A 437 8.20 -19.10 13.34
C ILE A 437 9.45 -19.68 14.01
N VAL A 438 9.35 -20.18 15.24
CA VAL A 438 10.51 -20.64 16.03
C VAL A 438 10.94 -22.07 15.71
N LEU A 439 10.03 -22.96 15.33
CA LEU A 439 10.39 -24.35 15.05
C LEU A 439 10.86 -24.52 13.60
N PRO A 440 11.86 -25.38 13.35
CA PRO A 440 12.27 -25.75 12.00
C PRO A 440 11.26 -26.70 11.36
N LEU A 441 10.08 -26.17 11.00
CA LEU A 441 9.05 -26.94 10.31
C LEU A 441 9.42 -27.11 8.82
N SER A 442 9.01 -28.24 8.23
CA SER A 442 9.29 -28.51 6.81
C SER A 442 8.61 -27.50 5.89
N GLU A 443 9.26 -27.18 4.77
CA GLU A 443 8.72 -26.26 3.76
C GLU A 443 7.41 -26.75 3.14
N GLU A 444 7.16 -28.07 3.15
CA GLU A 444 5.89 -28.68 2.70
C GLU A 444 4.66 -28.10 3.42
N HIS A 445 4.85 -27.54 4.62
CA HIS A 445 3.76 -26.98 5.40
C HIS A 445 3.63 -25.44 5.28
N GLY A 446 4.52 -24.78 4.53
CA GLY A 446 4.48 -23.33 4.30
C GLY A 446 4.54 -22.50 5.58
N SER A 447 4.02 -21.26 5.52
CA SER A 447 3.90 -20.37 6.69
C SER A 447 2.89 -20.89 7.73
N ASP A 448 1.95 -21.74 7.31
CA ASP A 448 0.85 -22.22 8.14
C ASP A 448 1.16 -23.55 8.82
N GLY A 449 2.41 -24.02 8.76
CA GLY A 449 2.71 -25.39 9.14
C GLY A 449 2.42 -25.72 10.59
N ALA A 450 2.68 -24.80 11.53
CA ALA A 450 2.29 -25.01 12.92
C ALA A 450 0.78 -25.04 13.12
N ARG A 451 -0.01 -24.40 12.26
CA ARG A 451 -1.48 -24.39 12.35
C ARG A 451 -2.07 -25.71 11.88
N LEU A 452 -1.51 -26.28 10.81
CA LEU A 452 -1.96 -27.53 10.21
C LEU A 452 -1.51 -28.79 10.98
N MET A 453 -0.47 -28.68 11.82
CA MET A 453 0.00 -29.81 12.63
C MET A 453 -0.96 -30.15 13.77
N SER A 454 -1.05 -31.45 14.07
CA SER A 454 -1.76 -31.93 15.25
C SER A 454 -1.14 -31.37 16.53
N VAL A 455 -1.93 -31.28 17.60
CA VAL A 455 -1.46 -30.80 18.91
C VAL A 455 -0.27 -31.65 19.40
N GLU A 456 -0.34 -32.97 19.20
CA GLU A 456 0.68 -33.93 19.60
C GLU A 456 1.97 -33.76 18.78
N ASP A 457 1.87 -33.63 17.46
CA ASP A 457 3.05 -33.50 16.59
C ASP A 457 3.78 -32.17 16.79
N LEU A 458 3.03 -31.08 16.96
CA LEU A 458 3.63 -29.77 17.22
C LEU A 458 4.33 -29.75 18.58
N ARG A 459 3.71 -30.36 19.60
CA ARG A 459 4.33 -30.54 20.92
C ARG A 459 5.60 -31.38 20.85
N GLU A 460 5.58 -32.52 20.18
CA GLU A 460 6.76 -33.38 20.08
C GLU A 460 7.90 -32.70 19.29
N SER A 461 7.55 -31.93 18.26
CA SER A 461 8.51 -31.11 17.49
C SER A 461 9.16 -30.05 18.38
N ALA A 462 8.36 -29.34 19.18
CA ALA A 462 8.86 -28.35 20.12
C ALA A 462 9.73 -28.97 21.22
N LYS A 463 9.36 -30.15 21.75
CA LYS A 463 10.15 -30.91 22.71
C LYS A 463 11.52 -31.29 22.14
N THR A 464 11.50 -31.84 20.93
CA THR A 464 12.71 -32.26 20.21
C THR A 464 13.63 -31.07 19.99
N TRP A 465 13.08 -29.94 19.56
CA TRP A 465 13.87 -28.73 19.31
C TRP A 465 14.40 -28.08 20.59
N SER A 466 13.58 -28.02 21.65
CA SER A 466 14.02 -27.55 22.97
C SER A 466 15.16 -28.42 23.52
N ALA A 467 15.07 -29.74 23.41
CA ALA A 467 16.15 -30.63 23.84
C ALA A 467 17.44 -30.42 23.02
N LYS A 468 17.32 -30.10 21.72
CA LYS A 468 18.48 -29.77 20.87
C LYS A 468 19.11 -28.43 21.24
N THR A 469 18.33 -27.44 21.69
CA THR A 469 18.80 -26.08 22.00
C THR A 469 19.20 -25.88 23.46
N ALA A 470 18.74 -26.76 24.37
CA ALA A 470 19.00 -26.66 25.80
C ALA A 470 20.51 -26.57 26.14
N GLY A 471 20.88 -25.51 26.87
CA GLY A 471 22.25 -25.27 27.34
C GLY A 471 23.24 -24.86 26.24
N LYS A 472 22.79 -24.65 25.01
CA LYS A 472 23.62 -24.12 23.92
C LYS A 472 23.69 -22.60 23.98
N THR A 473 24.83 -22.07 23.59
CA THR A 473 25.02 -20.62 23.36
C THR A 473 24.18 -20.14 22.17
N GLY A 474 23.91 -18.83 22.08
CA GLY A 474 23.20 -18.23 20.94
C GLY A 474 23.79 -18.66 19.60
N VAL A 475 25.11 -18.53 19.44
CA VAL A 475 25.86 -18.94 18.23
C VAL A 475 25.67 -20.44 17.91
N GLU A 476 25.70 -21.32 18.91
CA GLU A 476 25.49 -22.76 18.67
C GLU A 476 24.06 -23.06 18.20
N VAL A 477 23.06 -22.34 18.69
CA VAL A 477 21.68 -22.46 18.20
C VAL A 477 21.51 -21.84 16.83
N THR A 478 22.18 -20.72 16.54
CA THR A 478 22.24 -20.14 15.19
C THR A 478 22.76 -21.15 14.17
N ARG A 479 23.83 -21.90 14.49
CA ARG A 479 24.32 -23.01 13.63
C ARG A 479 23.28 -24.11 13.41
N LEU A 480 22.47 -24.42 14.42
CA LEU A 480 21.39 -25.41 14.28
C LEU A 480 20.31 -24.89 13.32
N TYR A 481 19.85 -23.65 13.47
CA TYR A 481 18.89 -23.05 12.55
C TYR A 481 19.42 -22.93 11.12
N PHE A 482 20.70 -22.63 10.95
CA PHE A 482 21.30 -22.59 9.63
C PHE A 482 21.25 -23.97 8.94
N LYS A 483 21.45 -25.04 9.70
CA LYS A 483 21.49 -26.41 9.17
C LYS A 483 20.10 -27.02 8.99
N GLU A 484 19.20 -26.81 9.94
CA GLU A 484 17.95 -27.54 10.06
C GLU A 484 16.71 -26.66 9.90
N GLY A 485 16.87 -25.33 9.86
CA GLY A 485 15.76 -24.38 9.81
C GLY A 485 15.04 -24.30 8.47
N SER A 486 13.89 -23.64 8.50
CA SER A 486 13.18 -23.17 7.30
C SER A 486 13.98 -22.11 6.54
N ASP A 487 13.64 -21.79 5.29
CA ASP A 487 14.33 -20.76 4.52
C ASP A 487 14.43 -19.40 5.22
N PHE A 488 13.38 -18.99 5.92
CA PHE A 488 13.41 -17.78 6.73
C PHE A 488 14.45 -17.89 7.85
N GLN A 489 14.41 -18.97 8.63
CA GLN A 489 15.35 -19.22 9.74
C GLN A 489 16.79 -19.36 9.25
N ARG A 490 17.01 -20.06 8.14
CA ARG A 490 18.33 -20.23 7.52
C ARG A 490 18.91 -18.89 7.12
N ARG A 491 18.15 -18.02 6.45
CA ARG A 491 18.62 -16.67 6.08
C ARG A 491 18.97 -15.82 7.31
N MET A 492 18.11 -15.85 8.33
CA MET A 492 18.36 -15.15 9.60
C MET A 492 19.63 -15.66 10.30
N ALA A 493 19.76 -16.98 10.39
CA ALA A 493 20.92 -17.63 10.98
C ALA A 493 22.21 -17.37 10.18
N ALA A 494 22.13 -17.40 8.85
CA ALA A 494 23.28 -17.14 7.99
C ALA A 494 23.82 -15.72 8.18
N SER A 495 22.93 -14.74 8.28
CA SER A 495 23.29 -13.34 8.54
C SER A 495 23.95 -13.18 9.92
N ALA A 496 23.39 -13.80 10.97
CA ALA A 496 24.00 -13.81 12.29
C ALA A 496 25.40 -14.45 12.29
N LEU A 497 25.55 -15.63 11.68
CA LEU A 497 26.84 -16.35 11.62
C LEU A 497 27.90 -15.58 10.84
N ALA A 498 27.54 -14.98 9.70
CA ALA A 498 28.47 -14.21 8.86
C ALA A 498 29.10 -13.05 9.66
N ARG A 499 28.33 -12.48 10.58
CA ARG A 499 28.76 -11.33 11.40
C ARG A 499 29.73 -11.72 12.51
N THR A 500 29.69 -12.94 13.04
CA THR A 500 30.69 -13.42 14.02
C THR A 500 32.10 -13.38 13.43
N GLY A 501 32.23 -13.68 12.14
CA GLY A 501 33.53 -13.83 11.46
C GLY A 501 34.36 -15.01 11.97
N ASP A 502 33.78 -15.94 12.74
CA ASP A 502 34.47 -17.16 13.16
C ASP A 502 34.78 -18.03 11.93
N GLU A 503 36.01 -18.54 11.86
CA GLU A 503 36.48 -19.28 10.69
C GLU A 503 35.63 -20.53 10.39
N LYS A 504 35.10 -21.19 11.43
CA LYS A 504 34.27 -22.39 11.25
C LYS A 504 32.90 -22.03 10.70
N ASP A 505 32.35 -20.91 11.16
CA ASP A 505 31.06 -20.41 10.67
C ASP A 505 31.18 -19.94 9.24
N MET A 506 32.22 -19.17 8.93
CA MET A 506 32.47 -18.75 7.56
C MET A 506 32.65 -19.94 6.62
N ALA A 507 33.40 -20.98 7.01
CA ALA A 507 33.54 -22.19 6.20
C ALA A 507 32.19 -22.90 5.95
N LEU A 508 31.32 -22.96 6.97
CA LEU A 508 29.98 -23.54 6.86
C LEU A 508 29.08 -22.72 5.91
N LEU A 509 29.11 -21.40 6.02
CA LEU A 509 28.35 -20.50 5.15
C LEU A 509 28.85 -20.57 3.69
N GLU A 510 30.17 -20.61 3.50
CA GLU A 510 30.80 -20.77 2.19
C GLU A 510 30.38 -22.10 1.54
N GLU A 511 30.39 -23.20 2.29
CA GLU A 511 29.94 -24.50 1.80
C GLU A 511 28.46 -24.46 1.36
N SER A 512 27.59 -23.88 2.19
CA SER A 512 26.17 -23.76 1.85
C SER A 512 25.94 -22.90 0.61
N ALA A 513 26.63 -21.75 0.50
CA ALA A 513 26.51 -20.88 -0.65
C ALA A 513 27.00 -21.56 -1.95
N LEU A 514 27.98 -22.45 -1.87
CA LEU A 514 28.47 -23.23 -3.02
C LEU A 514 27.52 -24.33 -3.47
N ASN A 515 26.62 -24.81 -2.61
CA ASN A 515 25.68 -25.89 -2.92
C ASN A 515 24.47 -25.42 -3.74
N ALA A 516 24.08 -24.14 -3.61
CA ALA A 516 22.99 -23.53 -4.36
C ALA A 516 23.33 -22.06 -4.69
N PRO A 517 24.34 -21.82 -5.55
CA PRO A 517 24.92 -20.48 -5.71
C PRO A 517 23.92 -19.46 -6.27
N ASN A 518 23.01 -19.83 -7.17
CA ASN A 518 22.02 -18.89 -7.68
C ASN A 518 21.04 -18.41 -6.59
N MET A 519 20.62 -19.32 -5.70
CA MET A 519 19.74 -18.98 -4.56
C MET A 519 20.49 -18.32 -3.39
N SER A 520 21.82 -18.31 -3.41
CA SER A 520 22.67 -17.89 -2.28
C SER A 520 23.47 -16.61 -2.56
N MET A 521 23.08 -15.81 -3.56
CA MET A 521 23.80 -14.57 -3.92
C MET A 521 23.88 -13.57 -2.75
N ASP A 522 22.79 -13.39 -2.00
CA ASP A 522 22.77 -12.50 -0.83
C ASP A 522 23.69 -13.00 0.29
N LEU A 523 23.72 -14.32 0.50
CA LEU A 523 24.61 -14.95 1.48
C LEU A 523 26.07 -14.82 1.06
N ALA A 524 26.39 -15.10 -0.21
CA ALA A 524 27.74 -14.92 -0.75
C ALA A 524 28.21 -13.46 -0.59
N THR A 525 27.34 -12.49 -0.85
CA THR A 525 27.64 -11.07 -0.63
C THR A 525 27.99 -10.78 0.83
N GLN A 526 27.19 -11.29 1.78
CA GLN A 526 27.45 -11.14 3.22
C GLN A 526 28.77 -11.80 3.66
N ILE A 527 29.07 -12.99 3.15
CA ILE A 527 30.35 -13.68 3.40
C ILE A 527 31.51 -12.80 2.91
N LEU A 528 31.40 -12.25 1.71
CA LEU A 528 32.46 -11.46 1.08
C LEU A 528 32.64 -10.08 1.74
N GLN A 529 31.56 -9.43 2.16
CA GLN A 529 31.62 -8.21 2.98
C GLN A 529 32.46 -8.43 4.24
N LYS A 530 32.26 -9.58 4.92
CA LYS A 530 33.00 -9.92 6.14
C LYS A 530 34.45 -10.31 5.85
N ARG A 531 34.68 -11.20 4.88
CA ARG A 531 36.01 -11.73 4.53
C ARG A 531 36.91 -10.70 3.86
N LYS A 532 36.34 -9.72 3.15
CA LYS A 532 37.07 -8.74 2.33
C LYS A 532 38.07 -9.46 1.41
N GLU A 533 39.33 -9.04 1.39
CA GLU A 533 40.37 -9.67 0.57
C GLU A 533 40.55 -11.17 0.82
N ALA A 534 40.31 -11.65 2.05
CA ALA A 534 40.41 -13.08 2.35
C ALA A 534 39.33 -13.91 1.65
N GLY A 535 38.28 -13.28 1.12
CA GLY A 535 37.15 -13.93 0.45
C GLY A 535 37.42 -14.26 -1.03
N LYS A 536 38.53 -13.78 -1.63
CA LYS A 536 38.87 -14.05 -3.04
C LYS A 536 38.80 -15.55 -3.39
N PRO A 537 39.40 -16.48 -2.60
CA PRO A 537 39.35 -17.91 -2.93
C PRO A 537 37.92 -18.49 -2.93
N PHE A 538 37.04 -17.97 -2.06
CA PHE A 538 35.64 -18.36 -2.04
C PHE A 538 34.89 -17.80 -3.25
N LEU A 539 35.07 -16.52 -3.58
CA LEU A 539 34.44 -15.90 -4.75
C LEU A 539 34.77 -16.64 -6.05
N GLU A 540 36.03 -17.04 -6.26
CA GLU A 540 36.41 -17.81 -7.45
C GLU A 540 35.68 -19.16 -7.53
N LYS A 541 35.55 -19.87 -6.41
CA LYS A 541 34.78 -21.13 -6.35
C LYS A 541 33.29 -20.89 -6.58
N PHE A 542 32.74 -19.85 -5.96
CA PHE A 542 31.33 -19.48 -6.06
C PHE A 542 30.96 -19.09 -7.48
N LYS A 543 31.78 -18.24 -8.12
CA LYS A 543 31.65 -17.87 -9.53
C LYS A 543 31.70 -19.10 -10.43
N ALA A 544 32.66 -20.01 -10.24
CA ALA A 544 32.74 -21.22 -11.04
C ALA A 544 31.48 -22.09 -10.92
N LYS A 545 30.96 -22.26 -9.70
CA LYS A 545 29.74 -23.03 -9.41
C LYS A 545 28.48 -22.36 -9.94
N LEU A 546 28.34 -21.05 -9.78
CA LEU A 546 27.23 -20.27 -10.33
C LEU A 546 27.18 -20.37 -11.86
N LEU A 547 28.33 -20.27 -12.52
CA LEU A 547 28.41 -20.38 -13.97
C LEU A 547 28.13 -21.80 -14.48
N GLU A 548 28.40 -22.82 -13.69
CA GLU A 548 27.99 -24.21 -13.96
C GLU A 548 26.46 -24.33 -13.89
N GLU A 549 25.85 -23.87 -12.78
CA GLU A 549 24.39 -23.91 -12.57
C GLU A 549 23.63 -23.09 -13.64
N VAL A 550 24.11 -21.90 -14.00
CA VAL A 550 23.49 -21.06 -15.04
C VAL A 550 23.51 -21.77 -16.40
N LYS A 551 24.59 -22.48 -16.74
CA LYS A 551 24.67 -23.26 -17.99
C LYS A 551 23.76 -24.48 -17.98
N GLU A 552 23.52 -25.08 -16.82
CA GLU A 552 22.59 -26.20 -16.69
C GLU A 552 21.13 -25.74 -16.82
N ASN A 553 20.80 -24.55 -16.29
CA ASN A 553 19.43 -24.03 -16.22
C ASN A 553 19.04 -23.08 -17.35
N SER A 554 19.99 -22.61 -18.18
CA SER A 554 19.74 -21.71 -19.30
C SER A 554 20.25 -22.30 -20.63
N PRO A 555 19.45 -22.30 -21.71
CA PRO A 555 19.91 -22.71 -23.04
C PRO A 555 20.96 -21.75 -23.64
N SER A 556 21.08 -20.54 -23.10
CA SER A 556 22.02 -19.52 -23.57
C SER A 556 23.41 -19.73 -22.97
N GLU A 557 24.45 -19.64 -23.80
CA GLU A 557 25.83 -19.58 -23.32
C GLU A 557 26.16 -18.24 -22.62
N GLU A 558 25.29 -17.22 -22.78
CA GLU A 558 25.50 -15.91 -22.17
C GLU A 558 24.99 -15.84 -20.72
N ILE A 559 25.87 -15.43 -19.82
CA ILE A 559 25.53 -15.14 -18.42
C ILE A 559 24.55 -13.96 -18.38
N PRO A 560 23.40 -14.05 -17.68
CA PRO A 560 22.50 -12.93 -17.49
C PRO A 560 23.21 -11.69 -16.93
N ASP A 561 22.87 -10.50 -17.44
CA ASP A 561 23.54 -9.27 -17.04
C ASP A 561 23.39 -8.94 -15.55
N TYR A 562 22.29 -9.36 -14.92
CA TYR A 562 22.11 -9.21 -13.48
C TYR A 562 23.15 -10.04 -12.69
N ILE A 563 23.45 -11.27 -13.13
CA ILE A 563 24.48 -12.12 -12.53
C ILE A 563 25.87 -11.50 -12.74
N LYS A 564 26.15 -10.98 -13.94
CA LYS A 564 27.42 -10.26 -14.19
C LYS A 564 27.59 -9.09 -13.23
N GLY A 565 26.55 -8.26 -13.08
CA GLY A 565 26.55 -7.13 -12.16
C GLY A 565 26.87 -7.56 -10.74
N GLN A 566 26.14 -8.54 -10.21
CA GLN A 566 26.34 -9.06 -8.86
C GLN A 566 27.75 -9.63 -8.65
N LEU A 567 28.28 -10.41 -9.60
CA LEU A 567 29.65 -10.92 -9.54
C LEU A 567 30.67 -9.78 -9.54
N THR A 568 30.49 -8.74 -10.35
CA THR A 568 31.36 -7.56 -10.32
C THR A 568 31.27 -6.83 -8.98
N ALA A 569 30.08 -6.74 -8.38
CA ALA A 569 29.92 -6.14 -7.06
C ALA A 569 30.67 -6.93 -5.98
N MET A 570 30.57 -8.27 -6.01
CA MET A 570 31.32 -9.18 -5.15
C MET A 570 32.83 -9.11 -5.35
N GLU A 571 33.31 -9.00 -6.60
CA GLU A 571 34.71 -8.75 -6.93
C GLU A 571 35.21 -7.44 -6.30
N GLY A 572 34.36 -6.41 -6.28
CA GLY A 572 34.58 -5.16 -5.57
C GLY A 572 34.78 -5.36 -4.07
N LEU A 573 33.91 -6.12 -3.42
CA LEU A 573 33.99 -6.40 -1.97
C LEU A 573 35.28 -7.12 -1.56
N VAL A 574 35.79 -8.02 -2.40
CA VAL A 574 37.04 -8.75 -2.13
C VAL A 574 38.28 -8.03 -2.62
N SER A 575 38.15 -6.92 -3.33
CA SER A 575 39.31 -6.21 -3.88
C SER A 575 40.18 -5.54 -2.80
N GLY A 576 39.67 -5.41 -1.57
CA GLY A 576 40.32 -4.69 -0.47
C GLY A 576 40.16 -3.16 -0.55
N LYS A 577 39.49 -2.69 -1.60
CA LYS A 577 39.17 -1.28 -1.79
C LYS A 577 38.18 -0.83 -0.72
N GLY A 578 38.47 0.28 -0.06
CA GLY A 578 37.51 0.96 0.78
C GLY A 578 36.54 1.81 -0.05
N ILE A 579 35.62 2.48 0.65
CA ILE A 579 34.64 3.37 0.04
C ILE A 579 35.32 4.47 -0.80
N LYS A 580 36.46 5.01 -0.33
CA LYS A 580 37.20 6.08 -1.01
C LYS A 580 37.77 5.61 -2.34
N GLU A 581 38.34 4.41 -2.38
CA GLU A 581 38.85 3.80 -3.61
C GLU A 581 37.73 3.53 -4.61
N LEU A 582 36.57 3.04 -4.14
CA LEU A 582 35.43 2.76 -5.01
C LEU A 582 34.81 4.05 -5.58
N ILE A 583 34.71 5.09 -4.76
CA ILE A 583 34.36 6.45 -5.21
C ILE A 583 35.36 6.95 -6.26
N ALA A 584 36.66 6.74 -6.06
CA ALA A 584 37.70 7.19 -6.98
C ALA A 584 37.66 6.40 -8.31
N ASP A 585 37.44 5.09 -8.26
CA ASP A 585 37.28 4.24 -9.44
C ASP A 585 36.05 4.64 -10.25
N TYR A 586 34.92 4.86 -9.58
CA TYR A 586 33.71 5.34 -10.22
C TYR A 586 33.92 6.72 -10.86
N ALA A 587 34.54 7.65 -10.13
CA ALA A 587 34.78 9.01 -10.61
C ALA A 587 35.79 9.08 -11.77
N SER A 588 36.74 8.15 -11.84
CA SER A 588 37.70 8.04 -12.96
C SER A 588 37.14 7.27 -14.16
N GLY A 589 35.96 6.66 -14.02
CA GLY A 589 35.37 5.78 -15.02
C GLY A 589 36.00 4.39 -15.10
N ALA A 590 36.84 4.02 -14.14
CA ALA A 590 37.40 2.67 -14.01
C ALA A 590 36.34 1.65 -13.53
N MET A 591 35.22 2.12 -12.99
CA MET A 591 34.09 1.30 -12.55
C MET A 591 32.78 1.76 -13.21
N GLU A 592 32.03 0.80 -13.74
CA GLU A 592 30.70 1.03 -14.31
C GLU A 592 29.67 1.38 -13.24
N GLN A 593 28.62 2.11 -13.64
CA GLN A 593 27.61 2.61 -12.71
C GLN A 593 26.88 1.51 -11.94
N SER A 594 26.42 0.45 -12.60
CA SER A 594 25.70 -0.65 -11.94
C SER A 594 26.57 -1.35 -10.90
N ALA A 595 27.83 -1.61 -11.25
CA ALA A 595 28.82 -2.18 -10.34
C ALA A 595 29.06 -1.27 -9.12
N PHE A 596 29.22 0.04 -9.34
CA PHE A 596 29.39 1.01 -8.26
C PHE A 596 28.19 1.04 -7.32
N MET A 597 26.96 1.12 -7.85
CA MET A 597 25.73 1.15 -7.04
C MET A 597 25.62 -0.09 -6.15
N GLN A 598 25.84 -1.27 -6.73
CA GLN A 598 25.75 -2.54 -5.99
C GLN A 598 26.87 -2.69 -4.96
N SER A 599 28.12 -2.38 -5.32
CA SER A 599 29.25 -2.38 -4.38
C SER A 599 29.03 -1.38 -3.23
N PHE A 600 28.53 -0.18 -3.54
CA PHE A 600 28.27 0.84 -2.54
C PHE A 600 27.16 0.43 -1.58
N GLN A 601 25.99 0.00 -2.08
CA GLN A 601 24.87 -0.45 -1.24
C GLN A 601 25.30 -1.61 -0.34
N SER A 602 26.11 -2.51 -0.87
CA SER A 602 26.69 -3.62 -0.11
C SER A 602 27.63 -3.14 1.00
N MET A 603 28.35 -2.03 0.84
CA MET A 603 29.18 -1.51 1.93
C MET A 603 28.40 -0.65 2.91
N GLU A 604 27.46 0.16 2.42
CA GLU A 604 26.75 1.19 3.19
C GLU A 604 26.04 0.63 4.42
N ALA A 605 25.49 -0.58 4.33
CA ALA A 605 24.71 -1.19 5.41
C ALA A 605 25.46 -1.34 6.75
N ASP A 606 26.78 -1.52 6.70
CA ASP A 606 27.64 -1.71 7.89
C ASP A 606 28.79 -0.67 7.96
N TYR A 607 28.78 0.35 7.08
CA TYR A 607 29.84 1.35 7.01
C TYR A 607 29.52 2.60 7.84
N GLU A 608 30.36 2.87 8.85
CA GLU A 608 30.33 4.13 9.57
C GLU A 608 30.99 5.23 8.73
N TRP A 609 30.15 6.07 8.11
CA TRP A 609 30.59 7.19 7.30
C TRP A 609 31.40 8.20 8.10
N LYS A 610 32.59 8.53 7.61
CA LYS A 610 33.46 9.57 8.20
C LYS A 610 33.43 10.82 7.35
N GLN A 611 33.73 11.95 7.99
CA GLN A 611 33.91 13.23 7.30
C GLN A 611 34.82 13.11 6.07
N GLU A 612 35.94 12.40 6.18
CA GLU A 612 36.90 12.26 5.09
C GLU A 612 36.36 11.46 3.88
N ASP A 613 35.37 10.59 4.08
CA ASP A 613 34.75 9.82 3.00
C ASP A 613 33.81 10.72 2.20
N ILE A 614 33.06 11.57 2.91
CA ILE A 614 32.24 12.62 2.32
C ILE A 614 33.12 13.62 1.55
N GLU A 615 34.19 14.10 2.16
CA GLU A 615 35.17 14.97 1.49
C GLU A 615 35.76 14.31 0.23
N ALA A 616 36.07 13.00 0.31
CA ALA A 616 36.55 12.23 -0.84
C ALA A 616 35.49 12.15 -1.96
N ALA A 617 34.22 11.94 -1.62
CA ALA A 617 33.12 11.95 -2.59
C ALA A 617 32.98 13.30 -3.31
N PHE A 618 33.02 14.41 -2.55
CA PHE A 618 32.98 15.75 -3.14
C PHE A 618 34.20 16.06 -4.00
N ALA A 619 35.40 15.69 -3.54
CA ALA A 619 36.62 15.83 -4.34
C ALA A 619 36.57 14.98 -5.62
N ALA A 620 36.01 13.78 -5.56
CA ALA A 620 35.84 12.89 -6.71
C ALA A 620 34.82 13.46 -7.70
N MET A 621 33.69 14.02 -7.24
CA MET A 621 32.74 14.73 -8.09
C MET A 621 33.38 15.90 -8.87
N GLY A 622 34.31 16.62 -8.26
CA GLY A 622 35.07 17.69 -8.92
C GLY A 622 36.00 17.19 -10.05
N LYS A 623 36.40 15.91 -10.02
CA LYS A 623 37.27 15.29 -11.04
C LYS A 623 36.50 14.69 -12.22
N ILE A 624 35.25 14.25 -12.01
CA ILE A 624 34.37 13.74 -13.07
C ILE A 624 34.16 14.87 -14.08
N PRO A 625 34.30 14.70 -15.41
CA PRO A 625 34.02 15.76 -16.39
C PRO A 625 32.60 16.33 -16.28
N ALA A 626 32.41 17.62 -16.57
CA ALA A 626 31.08 18.26 -16.52
C ALA A 626 30.08 17.66 -17.53
N SER A 627 30.58 17.04 -18.61
CA SER A 627 29.78 16.29 -19.59
C SER A 627 29.18 15.00 -19.02
N GLU A 628 29.70 14.49 -17.91
CA GLU A 628 29.23 13.27 -17.24
C GLU A 628 28.33 13.60 -16.05
N GLY A 629 27.37 14.51 -16.26
CA GLY A 629 26.48 15.01 -15.21
C GLY A 629 25.77 13.88 -14.44
N ARG A 630 25.29 12.83 -15.13
CA ARG A 630 24.62 11.68 -14.48
C ARG A 630 25.52 10.96 -13.48
N ARG A 631 26.81 10.79 -13.80
CA ARG A 631 27.79 10.17 -12.91
C ARG A 631 28.01 11.01 -11.65
N ARG A 632 28.10 12.33 -11.81
CA ARG A 632 28.16 13.27 -10.68
C ARG A 632 26.88 13.23 -9.83
N TYR A 633 25.70 13.18 -10.47
CA TYR A 633 24.40 13.12 -9.79
C TYR A 633 24.29 11.90 -8.87
N LEU A 634 24.62 10.71 -9.38
CA LEU A 634 24.50 9.48 -8.61
C LEU A 634 25.47 9.48 -7.42
N LEU A 635 26.71 9.92 -7.63
CA LEU A 635 27.65 10.06 -6.53
C LEU A 635 27.13 11.05 -5.46
N LEU A 636 26.49 12.14 -5.87
CA LEU A 636 25.88 13.10 -4.95
C LEU A 636 24.70 12.50 -4.16
N GLU A 637 23.81 11.75 -4.82
CA GLU A 637 22.65 11.09 -4.20
C GLU A 637 23.08 10.07 -3.14
N MET A 638 24.13 9.31 -3.43
CA MET A 638 24.68 8.34 -2.49
C MET A 638 25.39 9.03 -1.32
N THR A 639 26.12 10.11 -1.61
CA THR A 639 26.72 10.96 -0.58
C THR A 639 25.65 11.63 0.28
N ALA A 640 24.47 11.94 -0.29
CA ALA A 640 23.33 12.47 0.45
C ALA A 640 22.79 11.46 1.46
N GLY A 641 22.59 10.21 1.04
CA GLY A 641 22.18 9.10 1.93
C GLY A 641 23.17 8.92 3.09
N ALA A 642 24.46 8.90 2.76
CA ALA A 642 25.55 8.86 3.73
C ALA A 642 25.52 10.02 4.74
N MET A 643 25.34 11.26 4.28
CA MET A 643 25.23 12.43 5.15
C MET A 643 24.01 12.33 6.08
N ARG A 644 22.86 11.92 5.54
CA ARG A 644 21.63 11.75 6.34
C ARG A 644 21.83 10.69 7.42
N SER A 645 22.44 9.56 7.07
CA SER A 645 22.80 8.51 8.04
C SER A 645 23.75 9.04 9.12
N MET A 646 24.84 9.72 8.72
CA MET A 646 25.84 10.29 9.64
C MET A 646 25.23 11.34 10.59
N PHE A 647 24.21 12.09 10.15
CA PHE A 647 23.52 13.09 10.97
C PHE A 647 22.21 12.59 11.59
N LYS A 648 21.88 11.29 11.44
CA LYS A 648 20.65 10.65 11.91
C LYS A 648 19.37 11.38 11.47
N ILE A 649 19.34 11.80 10.20
CA ILE A 649 18.18 12.44 9.56
C ILE A 649 17.43 11.34 8.79
N GLU A 650 16.18 11.05 9.13
CA GLU A 650 15.40 10.05 8.39
C GLU A 650 14.98 10.59 7.01
N GLU A 651 14.76 9.68 6.06
CA GLU A 651 14.60 10.02 4.64
C GLU A 651 13.29 10.75 4.32
N ASP A 652 12.29 10.55 5.17
CA ASP A 652 10.93 11.07 5.19
C ASP A 652 10.79 12.30 6.09
N GLY A 653 11.89 12.75 6.68
CA GLY A 653 11.91 13.99 7.42
C GLY A 653 11.58 13.82 8.91
N GLN A 654 11.37 12.59 9.38
CA GLN A 654 11.14 12.33 10.79
C GLN A 654 12.48 12.19 11.52
N VAL A 655 12.50 12.55 12.80
CA VAL A 655 13.59 12.24 13.70
C VAL A 655 13.00 11.26 14.71
N PRO A 656 13.66 10.15 15.04
CA PRO A 656 13.20 9.27 16.09
C PRO A 656 12.98 10.09 17.37
N ALA A 657 11.74 10.10 17.88
CA ALA A 657 11.32 10.97 18.99
C ALA A 657 12.16 10.77 20.26
N ASP A 658 12.85 9.64 20.38
CA ASP A 658 13.53 9.19 21.59
C ASP A 658 14.92 9.81 21.78
N GLU A 659 15.58 10.26 20.71
CA GLU A 659 16.87 10.97 20.82
C GLU A 659 16.70 12.46 21.15
N ALA A 660 15.49 13.01 20.97
CA ALA A 660 15.16 14.40 21.26
C ALA A 660 15.17 14.73 22.76
N THR A 661 14.92 13.75 23.63
CA THR A 661 14.69 13.96 25.06
C THR A 661 15.86 13.52 25.95
N GLY A 662 16.84 12.79 25.40
CA GLY A 662 17.92 12.15 26.17
C GLY A 662 19.19 12.99 26.38
N SER A 663 19.41 14.02 25.57
CA SER A 663 20.51 14.97 25.78
C SER A 663 19.93 16.30 26.24
N GLY A 664 20.41 16.84 27.37
CA GLY A 664 19.95 18.11 27.94
C GLY A 664 20.25 19.37 27.10
N ALA A 665 20.33 19.23 25.78
CA ALA A 665 20.32 20.34 24.84
C ALA A 665 18.86 20.67 24.51
N GLU A 666 18.36 21.81 25.01
CA GLU A 666 17.00 22.35 24.76
C GLU A 666 16.74 22.73 23.27
N GLY A 667 17.46 22.16 22.31
CA GLY A 667 17.23 22.39 20.87
C GLY A 667 16.29 21.33 20.30
N LYS A 668 15.21 21.75 19.65
CA LYS A 668 14.37 20.82 18.89
C LYS A 668 15.25 20.11 17.83
N PRO A 669 15.22 18.77 17.74
CA PRO A 669 15.93 18.05 16.68
C PRO A 669 15.53 18.59 15.30
N GLY A 670 16.52 18.84 14.44
CA GLY A 670 16.30 19.45 13.13
C GLY A 670 16.26 20.98 13.11
N GLU A 671 16.60 21.69 14.19
CA GLU A 671 16.82 23.16 14.11
C GLU A 671 18.29 23.56 13.97
N SER A 672 19.21 22.64 14.27
CA SER A 672 20.66 22.89 14.17
C SER A 672 21.12 22.88 12.70
N PRO A 673 21.90 23.89 12.27
CA PRO A 673 22.53 23.86 10.95
C PRO A 673 23.42 22.62 10.79
N PRO A 674 23.57 22.08 9.56
CA PRO A 674 24.59 21.08 9.30
C PRO A 674 25.98 21.65 9.63
N PRO A 675 26.97 20.80 9.96
CA PRO A 675 28.32 21.27 10.30
C PRO A 675 28.92 22.20 9.23
N GLU A 676 29.69 23.20 9.66
CA GLU A 676 30.27 24.22 8.76
C GLU A 676 31.07 23.60 7.60
N TRP A 677 31.75 22.47 7.83
CA TRP A 677 32.49 21.77 6.79
C TRP A 677 31.58 21.20 5.69
N VAL A 678 30.37 20.73 6.01
CA VAL A 678 29.37 20.26 5.03
C VAL A 678 28.84 21.44 4.23
N VAL A 679 28.50 22.55 4.91
CA VAL A 679 28.05 23.78 4.27
C VAL A 679 29.10 24.29 3.27
N LYS A 680 30.37 24.23 3.65
CA LYS A 680 31.50 24.59 2.78
C LYS A 680 31.60 23.68 1.55
N LEU A 681 31.55 22.36 1.73
CA LEU A 681 31.59 21.40 0.61
C LEU A 681 30.43 21.61 -0.36
N LEU A 682 29.21 21.78 0.16
CA LEU A 682 28.03 22.01 -0.67
C LEU A 682 28.12 23.36 -1.40
N LYS A 683 28.62 24.41 -0.74
CA LYS A 683 28.84 25.71 -1.38
C LYS A 683 29.81 25.62 -2.55
N GLU A 684 30.94 24.93 -2.38
CA GLU A 684 31.92 24.71 -3.43
C GLU A 684 31.34 23.87 -4.58
N PHE A 685 30.61 22.79 -4.25
CA PHE A 685 29.92 21.95 -5.22
C PHE A 685 28.89 22.73 -6.04
N ILE A 686 28.01 23.48 -5.37
CA ILE A 686 26.97 24.30 -6.00
C ILE A 686 27.60 25.33 -6.95
N ALA A 687 28.71 25.96 -6.55
CA ALA A 687 29.43 26.90 -7.41
C ALA A 687 30.02 26.24 -8.66
N GLN A 688 30.59 25.03 -8.54
CA GLN A 688 31.22 24.31 -9.65
C GLN A 688 30.21 23.67 -10.62
N ASN A 689 28.97 23.45 -10.17
CA ASN A 689 27.96 22.68 -10.89
C ASN A 689 26.74 23.50 -11.31
N ARG A 690 26.91 24.83 -11.47
CA ARG A 690 25.83 25.73 -11.90
C ARG A 690 25.27 25.38 -13.28
N GLU A 691 26.10 24.94 -14.20
CA GLU A 691 25.66 24.68 -15.59
C GLU A 691 25.49 23.19 -15.92
N VAL A 692 25.77 22.29 -14.97
CA VAL A 692 25.70 20.84 -15.21
C VAL A 692 24.27 20.36 -15.05
N LYS A 693 23.65 20.01 -16.17
CA LYS A 693 22.27 19.47 -16.23
C LYS A 693 22.27 17.95 -16.16
N VAL A 694 21.28 17.40 -15.46
CA VAL A 694 21.07 15.96 -15.29
C VAL A 694 19.59 15.62 -15.36
N SER A 695 19.27 14.42 -15.82
CA SER A 695 17.96 13.82 -15.63
C SER A 695 17.95 13.06 -14.30
N GLY A 696 17.02 13.39 -13.42
CA GLY A 696 16.82 12.75 -12.12
C GLY A 696 15.39 12.21 -12.01
N TRP A 697 15.01 11.68 -10.84
CA TRP A 697 13.62 11.21 -10.65
C TRP A 697 12.62 12.37 -10.76
N ILE A 698 13.03 13.60 -10.40
CA ILE A 698 12.16 14.81 -10.37
C ILE A 698 12.39 15.71 -11.60
N GLY A 699 12.31 15.10 -12.78
CA GLY A 699 12.37 15.81 -14.06
C GLY A 699 13.69 15.70 -14.80
N ASN A 700 13.65 16.17 -16.05
CA ASN A 700 14.80 16.28 -16.93
C ASN A 700 15.44 17.66 -16.77
N ASP A 701 16.72 17.79 -17.11
CA ASP A 701 17.42 19.09 -17.16
C ASP A 701 17.62 19.82 -15.81
N ILE A 702 17.61 19.08 -14.70
CA ILE A 702 17.88 19.63 -13.36
C ILE A 702 19.35 20.05 -13.29
N ARG A 703 19.64 21.25 -12.77
CA ARG A 703 21.03 21.60 -12.49
C ARG A 703 21.51 20.87 -11.24
N LEU A 704 22.70 20.27 -11.28
CA LEU A 704 23.31 19.66 -10.09
C LEU A 704 23.42 20.64 -8.91
N SER A 705 23.65 21.93 -9.18
CA SER A 705 23.59 22.99 -8.17
C SER A 705 22.24 23.08 -7.44
N GLN A 706 21.12 22.87 -8.14
CA GLN A 706 19.78 22.85 -7.55
C GLN A 706 19.59 21.63 -6.64
N TYR A 707 20.08 20.46 -7.06
CA TYR A 707 20.06 19.28 -6.20
C TYR A 707 20.98 19.43 -4.98
N GLY A 708 22.15 20.07 -5.13
CA GLY A 708 23.00 20.44 -3.99
C GLY A 708 22.29 21.36 -2.99
N CYS A 709 21.48 22.31 -3.49
CA CYS A 709 20.63 23.17 -2.65
C CYS A 709 19.53 22.37 -1.95
N PHE A 710 18.90 21.42 -2.64
CA PHE A 710 17.92 20.50 -2.07
C PHE A 710 18.51 19.66 -0.94
N LEU A 711 19.70 19.09 -1.18
CA LEU A 711 20.43 18.33 -0.17
C LEU A 711 20.69 19.19 1.06
N LEU A 712 21.23 20.39 0.88
CA LEU A 712 21.49 21.32 1.99
C LEU A 712 20.23 21.62 2.79
N ASP A 713 19.12 21.92 2.13
CA ASP A 713 17.84 22.19 2.80
C ASP A 713 17.36 20.94 3.56
N SER A 714 17.58 19.74 3.00
CA SER A 714 17.24 18.48 3.65
C SER A 714 18.07 18.11 4.86
N LEU A 715 19.32 18.57 4.91
CA LEU A 715 20.16 18.39 6.09
C LEU A 715 19.83 19.40 7.19
N TRP A 716 19.05 20.45 6.88
CA TRP A 716 18.71 21.50 7.84
C TRP A 716 17.40 21.24 8.56
N LYS A 717 16.28 21.05 7.83
CA LYS A 717 14.94 20.88 8.41
C LYS A 717 14.15 19.80 7.67
N SER A 718 14.23 18.59 8.18
CA SER A 718 13.69 17.36 7.63
C SER A 718 12.18 17.42 7.30
N GLN A 719 11.35 18.05 8.15
CA GLN A 719 9.90 18.22 7.89
C GLN A 719 9.59 19.15 6.70
N GLU A 720 10.33 20.25 6.56
CA GLU A 720 10.15 21.21 5.45
C GLU A 720 10.54 20.58 4.09
N VAL A 721 11.30 19.48 4.10
CA VAL A 721 11.67 18.71 2.89
C VAL A 721 10.52 17.90 2.37
N ALA A 722 9.74 17.24 3.24
CA ALA A 722 8.57 16.48 2.82
C ALA A 722 7.57 17.41 2.12
N GLU A 723 7.35 18.59 2.70
CA GLU A 723 6.55 19.66 2.09
C GLU A 723 7.17 20.18 0.78
N SER A 724 8.49 20.36 0.72
CA SER A 724 9.18 20.76 -0.53
C SER A 724 9.13 19.67 -1.61
N ARG A 725 9.15 18.38 -1.24
CA ARG A 725 8.93 17.25 -2.16
C ARG A 725 7.52 17.29 -2.73
N ASN A 726 6.53 17.61 -1.92
CA ASN A 726 5.14 17.77 -2.37
C ASN A 726 4.98 18.93 -3.37
N LEU A 727 5.82 19.97 -3.32
CA LEU A 727 5.80 21.04 -4.33
C LEU A 727 6.07 20.53 -5.74
N PHE A 728 6.92 19.52 -5.92
CA PHE A 728 7.19 18.94 -7.23
C PHE A 728 5.99 18.22 -7.85
N GLN A 729 5.02 17.81 -7.02
CA GLN A 729 3.75 17.28 -7.50
C GLN A 729 2.76 18.39 -7.90
N GLN A 730 2.93 19.59 -7.33
CA GLN A 730 1.97 20.69 -7.44
C GLN A 730 2.41 21.76 -8.45
N LEU A 731 3.70 22.06 -8.55
CA LEU A 731 4.28 23.12 -9.38
C LEU A 731 5.08 22.53 -10.55
N PRO A 732 5.36 23.32 -11.60
CA PRO A 732 6.34 22.95 -12.61
C PRO A 732 7.69 22.61 -11.97
N ALA A 733 8.44 21.70 -12.58
CA ALA A 733 9.76 21.31 -12.09
C ALA A 733 10.70 22.53 -11.99
N GLU A 734 10.67 23.44 -12.95
CA GLU A 734 11.52 24.63 -12.98
C GLU A 734 11.19 25.61 -11.85
N ASP A 735 9.91 25.78 -11.53
CA ASP A 735 9.47 26.60 -10.39
C ASP A 735 9.88 25.96 -9.07
N SER A 736 9.64 24.66 -8.93
CA SER A 736 9.99 23.88 -7.75
C SER A 736 11.51 23.89 -7.51
N TRP A 737 12.30 23.64 -8.55
CA TRP A 737 13.75 23.67 -8.48
C TRP A 737 14.30 25.07 -8.23
N SER A 738 13.71 26.11 -8.83
CA SER A 738 14.10 27.51 -8.54
C SER A 738 13.79 27.90 -7.10
N TYR A 739 12.66 27.44 -6.56
CA TYR A 739 12.30 27.64 -5.16
C TYR A 739 13.28 26.93 -4.21
N VAL A 740 13.56 25.65 -4.46
CA VAL A 740 14.52 24.85 -3.67
C VAL A 740 15.93 25.45 -3.75
N GLU A 741 16.34 25.93 -4.92
CA GLU A 741 17.60 26.66 -5.10
C GLU A 741 17.64 27.93 -4.26
N ALA A 742 16.58 28.75 -4.30
CA ALA A 742 16.49 29.96 -3.49
C ALA A 742 16.57 29.68 -1.98
N ARG A 743 15.93 28.59 -1.51
CA ARG A 743 16.05 28.14 -0.12
C ARG A 743 17.47 27.72 0.24
N GLY A 744 18.07 26.82 -0.53
CA GLY A 744 19.43 26.35 -0.28
C GLY A 744 20.44 27.50 -0.30
N MET A 745 20.31 28.44 -1.25
CA MET A 745 21.16 29.63 -1.30
C MET A 745 20.96 30.56 -0.09
N ALA A 746 19.71 30.78 0.35
CA ALA A 746 19.46 31.53 1.59
C ALA A 746 20.12 30.87 2.80
N ARG A 747 20.05 29.54 2.93
CA ARG A 747 20.74 28.78 3.98
C ARG A 747 22.25 28.93 3.91
N LEU A 748 22.85 28.83 2.72
CA LEU A 748 24.29 29.05 2.51
C LEU A 748 24.75 30.45 2.92
N GLU A 749 23.87 31.44 2.80
CA GLU A 749 24.13 32.84 3.16
C GLU A 749 23.78 33.15 4.62
N GLY A 750 23.32 32.16 5.40
CA GLY A 750 22.86 32.37 6.78
C GLY A 750 21.58 33.21 6.87
N LYS A 751 20.79 33.28 5.79
CA LYS A 751 19.53 34.01 5.70
C LYS A 751 18.36 33.07 5.95
N GLN A 752 17.22 33.66 6.36
CA GLN A 752 15.96 32.93 6.45
C GLN A 752 15.55 32.45 5.04
N PRO A 753 15.30 31.14 4.83
CA PRO A 753 14.81 30.66 3.55
C PRO A 753 13.41 31.24 3.25
N PRO A 754 13.05 31.43 1.97
CA PRO A 754 11.69 31.79 1.59
C PRO A 754 10.71 30.73 2.14
N PRO A 755 9.50 31.13 2.57
CA PRO A 755 8.52 30.20 3.11
C PRO A 755 7.96 29.28 2.02
N ILE A 756 7.53 28.07 2.40
CA ILE A 756 6.96 27.05 1.50
C ILE A 756 5.72 27.60 0.81
N PRO A 757 5.65 27.62 -0.54
CA PRO A 757 4.52 28.13 -1.27
C PRO A 757 3.20 27.55 -0.77
N ASP A 758 2.23 28.41 -0.48
CA ASP A 758 0.96 28.01 0.10
C ASP A 758 -0.18 28.89 -0.42
N ALA A 759 -1.22 28.24 -0.94
CA ALA A 759 -2.42 28.90 -1.43
C ALA A 759 -3.14 29.72 -0.35
N VAL A 760 -3.01 29.36 0.94
CA VAL A 760 -3.63 30.07 2.07
C VAL A 760 -3.08 31.50 2.21
N ARG A 761 -1.87 31.78 1.70
CA ARG A 761 -1.28 33.13 1.71
C ARG A 761 -1.84 34.06 0.63
N VAL A 762 -2.63 33.54 -0.30
CA VAL A 762 -3.29 34.35 -1.34
C VAL A 762 -4.64 34.83 -0.83
N ALA A 763 -4.85 36.14 -0.78
CA ALA A 763 -6.12 36.72 -0.34
C ALA A 763 -7.30 36.24 -1.22
N ASP A 764 -8.48 36.01 -0.61
CA ASP A 764 -9.67 35.50 -1.32
C ASP A 764 -10.09 36.37 -2.52
N THR A 765 -9.94 37.69 -2.42
CA THR A 765 -10.19 38.61 -3.53
C THR A 765 -9.26 38.33 -4.72
N ARG A 766 -7.98 38.04 -4.44
CA ARG A 766 -7.00 37.69 -5.47
C ARG A 766 -7.23 36.29 -6.02
N LYS A 767 -7.64 35.33 -5.18
CA LYS A 767 -8.09 34.01 -5.65
C LYS A 767 -9.26 34.16 -6.63
N ALA A 768 -10.25 34.99 -6.32
CA ALA A 768 -11.37 35.26 -7.22
C ALA A 768 -10.94 35.92 -8.54
N GLU A 769 -9.96 36.81 -8.52
CA GLU A 769 -9.37 37.38 -9.75
C GLU A 769 -8.64 36.32 -10.59
N ILE A 770 -7.86 35.44 -9.96
CA ILE A 770 -7.17 34.32 -10.61
C ILE A 770 -8.20 33.39 -11.26
N THR A 771 -9.27 33.03 -10.54
CA THR A 771 -10.41 32.26 -11.06
C THR A 771 -11.04 32.93 -12.28
N ALA A 772 -11.37 34.22 -12.18
CA ALA A 772 -12.02 34.95 -13.26
C ALA A 772 -11.10 35.17 -14.47
N ALA A 773 -9.79 35.31 -14.26
CA ALA A 773 -8.80 35.39 -15.32
C ALA A 773 -8.63 34.03 -16.00
N ALA A 774 -8.50 32.95 -15.21
CA ALA A 774 -8.41 31.58 -15.68
C ALA A 774 -9.56 31.22 -16.63
N GLN A 775 -10.81 31.56 -16.25
CA GLN A 775 -12.02 31.32 -17.05
C GLN A 775 -12.08 32.10 -18.37
N LYS A 776 -11.30 33.18 -18.52
CA LYS A 776 -11.31 34.03 -19.73
C LYS A 776 -10.20 33.65 -20.72
N ILE A 777 -9.28 32.78 -20.31
CA ILE A 777 -8.16 32.35 -21.15
C ILE A 777 -8.69 31.43 -22.24
N LYS A 778 -8.47 31.84 -23.49
CA LYS A 778 -8.72 31.02 -24.68
C LYS A 778 -7.49 30.15 -25.00
N GLU A 779 -7.63 29.25 -25.97
CA GLU A 779 -6.56 28.35 -26.45
C GLU A 779 -5.20 29.08 -26.56
N GLY A 780 -4.17 28.51 -25.91
CA GLY A 780 -2.78 29.00 -25.95
C GLY A 780 -2.40 30.07 -24.91
N GLY A 781 -3.35 30.77 -24.27
CA GLY A 781 -3.02 31.85 -23.31
C GLY A 781 -2.69 31.39 -21.88
N TRP A 782 -2.83 30.09 -21.60
CA TRP A 782 -2.71 29.55 -20.25
C TRP A 782 -1.28 29.59 -19.72
N ALA A 783 -0.30 29.21 -20.54
CA ALA A 783 1.10 29.21 -20.15
C ALA A 783 1.57 30.60 -19.74
N ASP A 784 1.19 31.63 -20.50
CA ASP A 784 1.53 33.03 -20.21
C ASP A 784 0.87 33.50 -18.91
N PHE A 785 -0.41 33.20 -18.72
CA PHE A 785 -1.12 33.52 -17.47
C PHE A 785 -0.47 32.84 -16.27
N TYR A 786 -0.26 31.51 -16.33
CA TYR A 786 0.30 30.76 -15.20
C TYR A 786 1.72 31.22 -14.88
N THR A 787 2.52 31.55 -15.90
CA THR A 787 3.88 32.11 -15.72
C THR A 787 3.84 33.50 -15.08
N SER A 788 2.77 34.27 -15.27
CA SER A 788 2.59 35.59 -14.64
C SER A 788 2.27 35.54 -13.14
N LEU A 789 1.88 34.36 -12.62
CA LEU A 789 1.56 34.16 -11.21
C LEU A 789 2.84 33.91 -10.38
N ASN A 790 2.87 34.40 -9.15
CA ASN A 790 3.90 33.99 -8.18
C ASN A 790 3.65 32.56 -7.65
N LEU A 791 4.57 32.01 -6.85
CA LEU A 791 4.44 30.61 -6.39
C LEU A 791 3.20 30.36 -5.52
N ASP A 792 2.85 31.25 -4.59
CA ASP A 792 1.64 31.13 -3.77
C ASP A 792 0.37 31.22 -4.65
N GLU A 793 0.37 32.13 -5.63
CA GLU A 793 -0.70 32.27 -6.61
C GLU A 793 -0.82 31.05 -7.53
N LYS A 794 0.28 30.39 -7.88
CA LYS A 794 0.28 29.12 -8.64
C LYS A 794 -0.34 27.99 -7.84
N MET A 795 -0.05 27.90 -6.54
CA MET A 795 -0.68 26.94 -5.63
C MET A 795 -2.20 27.20 -5.55
N ALA A 796 -2.60 28.46 -5.35
CA ALA A 796 -4.02 28.83 -5.34
C ALA A 796 -4.71 28.59 -6.70
N ALA A 797 -4.02 28.86 -7.81
CA ALA A 797 -4.53 28.55 -9.14
C ALA A 797 -4.76 27.04 -9.30
N ASN A 798 -3.85 26.18 -8.81
CA ASN A 798 -4.02 24.74 -8.85
C ASN A 798 -5.26 24.28 -8.05
N GLU A 799 -5.51 24.83 -6.87
CA GLU A 799 -6.73 24.55 -6.08
C GLU A 799 -8.00 24.95 -6.84
N VAL A 800 -7.99 26.15 -7.44
CA VAL A 800 -9.10 26.69 -8.22
C VAL A 800 -9.39 25.82 -9.45
N ILE A 801 -8.34 25.47 -10.22
CA ILE A 801 -8.42 24.66 -11.42
C ILE A 801 -8.97 23.26 -11.10
N ALA A 802 -8.54 22.66 -9.99
CA ALA A 802 -9.06 21.36 -9.55
C ALA A 802 -10.58 21.39 -9.30
N GLY A 803 -11.14 22.55 -8.93
CA GLY A 803 -12.56 22.77 -8.74
C GLY A 803 -13.34 23.13 -10.01
N MET A 804 -12.68 23.53 -11.11
CA MET A 804 -13.37 23.97 -12.33
C MET A 804 -13.87 22.80 -13.19
N GLU A 805 -15.01 22.97 -13.84
CA GLU A 805 -15.38 22.16 -15.01
C GLU A 805 -14.78 22.81 -16.26
N PRO A 806 -13.83 22.15 -16.94
CA PRO A 806 -13.22 22.71 -18.14
C PRO A 806 -14.24 22.79 -19.27
N ASP A 807 -14.33 23.94 -19.96
CA ASP A 807 -15.03 24.00 -21.24
C ASP A 807 -14.24 23.25 -22.34
N ASP A 808 -14.87 22.98 -23.48
CA ASP A 808 -14.25 22.16 -24.53
C ASP A 808 -12.98 22.78 -25.14
N SER A 809 -12.84 24.11 -25.11
CA SER A 809 -11.63 24.78 -25.58
C SER A 809 -10.48 24.59 -24.58
N TRP A 810 -10.79 24.64 -23.28
CA TRP A 810 -9.83 24.41 -22.22
C TRP A 810 -9.44 22.93 -22.11
N LYS A 811 -10.38 21.99 -22.35
CA LYS A 811 -10.08 20.56 -22.50
C LYS A 811 -9.08 20.30 -23.62
N LYS A 812 -9.30 20.88 -24.81
CA LYS A 812 -8.36 20.74 -25.95
C LYS A 812 -6.98 21.30 -25.64
N ALA A 813 -6.91 22.45 -24.98
CA ALA A 813 -5.64 23.03 -24.56
C ALA A 813 -4.90 22.14 -23.54
N LEU A 814 -5.62 21.58 -22.56
CA LEU A 814 -5.05 20.66 -21.55
C LEU A 814 -4.58 19.34 -22.16
N LEU A 815 -5.23 18.88 -23.24
CA LEU A 815 -4.86 17.66 -23.96
C LEU A 815 -3.78 17.89 -25.02
N THR A 816 -3.38 19.14 -25.29
CA THR A 816 -2.30 19.40 -26.26
C THR A 816 -0.96 18.91 -25.71
N VAL A 817 -0.24 18.16 -26.54
CA VAL A 817 1.12 17.70 -26.26
C VAL A 817 2.06 18.89 -26.32
N THR A 818 2.59 19.31 -25.20
CA THR A 818 3.43 20.51 -25.12
C THR A 818 4.92 20.19 -25.14
N GLU A 819 5.27 18.96 -24.84
CA GLU A 819 6.65 18.48 -24.85
C GLU A 819 6.67 17.01 -25.29
N VAL A 820 7.65 16.67 -26.11
CA VAL A 820 7.98 15.28 -26.44
C VAL A 820 9.37 15.03 -25.88
N THR A 821 9.48 14.25 -24.82
CA THR A 821 10.78 13.89 -24.25
C THR A 821 11.18 12.52 -24.76
N LEU A 822 12.14 12.47 -25.68
CA LEU A 822 12.76 11.22 -26.10
C LEU A 822 13.87 10.89 -25.10
N ASP A 823 13.91 9.68 -24.54
CA ASP A 823 15.10 9.21 -23.85
C ASP A 823 16.21 8.91 -24.89
N VAL A 824 17.03 9.95 -25.14
CA VAL A 824 17.82 10.09 -26.36
C VAL A 824 18.91 9.01 -26.49
N SER A 825 19.42 8.47 -25.39
CA SER A 825 20.52 7.48 -25.49
C SER A 825 20.10 6.14 -26.10
N GLU A 826 18.84 5.73 -25.92
CA GLU A 826 18.35 4.44 -26.44
C GLU A 826 17.42 4.61 -27.65
N VAL A 827 16.58 5.65 -27.66
CA VAL A 827 15.66 5.94 -28.78
C VAL A 827 16.44 6.39 -30.02
N ALA A 828 17.52 7.18 -29.88
CA ALA A 828 18.31 7.62 -31.04
C ALA A 828 19.09 6.47 -31.71
N ALA A 829 19.37 5.39 -30.98
CA ALA A 829 20.05 4.22 -31.51
C ALA A 829 19.10 3.21 -32.19
N THR A 830 17.81 3.22 -31.83
CA THR A 830 16.85 2.17 -32.25
C THR A 830 15.63 2.69 -33.01
N ALA A 831 15.20 3.93 -32.81
CA ALA A 831 14.06 4.49 -33.53
C ALA A 831 14.52 5.08 -34.88
N ALA A 832 14.03 4.51 -35.98
CA ALA A 832 14.42 4.92 -37.32
C ALA A 832 14.11 6.40 -37.67
N LYS A 833 13.31 7.13 -36.86
CA LYS A 833 12.89 8.53 -37.14
C LYS A 833 12.56 9.34 -35.86
N PRO A 834 13.54 9.92 -35.16
CA PRO A 834 13.30 10.83 -34.02
C PRO A 834 12.39 12.02 -34.38
N GLU A 835 12.46 12.49 -35.62
CA GLU A 835 11.62 13.60 -36.12
C GLU A 835 10.12 13.28 -36.08
N SER A 836 9.74 12.01 -36.28
CA SER A 836 8.32 11.60 -36.24
C SER A 836 7.73 11.71 -34.83
N TRP A 837 8.54 11.46 -33.80
CA TRP A 837 8.15 11.65 -32.41
C TRP A 837 8.08 13.14 -32.05
N MET A 838 9.07 13.93 -32.48
CA MET A 838 9.07 15.37 -32.25
C MET A 838 7.89 16.08 -32.92
N ALA A 839 7.40 15.55 -34.04
CA ALA A 839 6.22 16.04 -34.74
C ALA A 839 4.90 15.85 -33.96
N LEU A 840 4.89 15.12 -32.84
CA LEU A 840 3.73 15.02 -31.95
C LEU A 840 3.54 16.29 -31.10
N LYS A 841 4.60 17.09 -30.92
CA LYS A 841 4.54 18.36 -30.18
C LYS A 841 3.56 19.33 -30.85
N GLY A 842 2.68 19.92 -30.05
CA GLY A 842 1.64 20.85 -30.48
C GLY A 842 0.35 20.16 -30.96
N LYS A 843 0.29 18.82 -31.03
CA LYS A 843 -0.93 18.09 -31.39
C LYS A 843 -1.81 17.84 -30.17
N VAL A 844 -3.12 17.82 -30.37
CA VAL A 844 -4.09 17.45 -29.32
C VAL A 844 -4.02 15.94 -29.10
N LEU A 845 -3.94 15.51 -27.84
CA LEU A 845 -4.07 14.11 -27.46
C LEU A 845 -5.51 13.67 -27.69
N ASP A 846 -5.73 13.10 -28.87
CA ASP A 846 -6.97 12.49 -29.32
C ASP A 846 -6.71 11.05 -29.81
N GLY A 847 -7.77 10.37 -30.27
CA GLY A 847 -7.67 9.03 -30.85
C GLY A 847 -6.62 8.93 -31.96
N ALA A 848 -6.53 9.95 -32.82
CA ALA A 848 -5.60 9.98 -33.94
C ALA A 848 -4.14 10.12 -33.47
N LEU A 849 -3.87 10.93 -32.45
CA LEU A 849 -2.53 11.06 -31.89
C LEU A 849 -2.07 9.80 -31.15
N ALA A 850 -2.95 9.18 -30.36
CA ALA A 850 -2.62 7.92 -29.68
C ALA A 850 -2.37 6.78 -30.67
N LYS A 851 -3.16 6.70 -31.74
CA LYS A 851 -2.89 5.84 -32.88
C LYS A 851 -1.52 6.12 -33.49
N GLN A 852 -1.18 7.39 -33.72
CA GLN A 852 0.13 7.77 -34.25
C GLN A 852 1.28 7.34 -33.30
N VAL A 853 1.11 7.48 -31.99
CA VAL A 853 2.08 7.00 -30.98
C VAL A 853 2.23 5.48 -31.04
N LEU A 854 1.12 4.74 -31.10
CA LEU A 854 1.13 3.28 -31.20
C LEU A 854 1.79 2.81 -32.50
N GLU A 855 1.47 3.44 -33.63
CA GLU A 855 2.09 3.17 -34.93
C GLU A 855 3.60 3.41 -34.90
N LEU A 856 4.06 4.47 -34.20
CA LEU A 856 5.49 4.73 -34.02
C LEU A 856 6.17 3.68 -33.14
N CYS A 857 5.52 3.21 -32.07
CA CYS A 857 6.00 2.09 -31.26
C CYS A 857 6.09 0.79 -32.10
N GLN A 858 5.05 0.47 -32.87
CA GLN A 858 5.01 -0.71 -33.73
C GLN A 858 6.05 -0.63 -34.86
N GLN A 859 6.25 0.54 -35.43
CA GLN A 859 7.21 0.74 -36.51
C GLN A 859 8.64 0.53 -36.00
N GLY A 860 8.99 1.13 -34.85
CA GLY A 860 10.32 0.90 -34.28
C GLY A 860 10.53 -0.55 -33.81
N TYR A 861 9.46 -1.26 -33.43
CA TYR A 861 9.51 -2.72 -33.23
C TYR A 861 9.82 -3.48 -34.53
N LYS A 862 9.13 -3.14 -35.64
CA LYS A 862 9.35 -3.76 -36.96
C LYS A 862 10.76 -3.50 -37.50
N ASP A 863 11.34 -2.34 -37.19
CA ASP A 863 12.67 -1.93 -37.64
C ASP A 863 13.82 -2.62 -36.88
N GLY A 864 13.52 -3.66 -36.08
CA GLY A 864 14.50 -4.45 -35.35
C GLY A 864 14.93 -3.85 -34.01
N GLY A 865 14.20 -2.85 -33.50
CA GLY A 865 14.43 -2.27 -32.18
C GLY A 865 14.03 -3.21 -31.05
N LYS A 866 14.66 -3.01 -29.88
CA LYS A 866 14.18 -3.56 -28.60
C LYS A 866 12.75 -3.08 -28.31
N ASN A 867 12.07 -3.67 -27.32
CA ASN A 867 10.71 -3.29 -26.92
C ASN A 867 10.60 -1.76 -26.71
N LEU A 868 9.76 -1.09 -27.51
CA LEU A 868 9.55 0.36 -27.43
C LEU A 868 8.31 0.67 -26.59
N THR A 869 8.42 1.66 -25.72
CA THR A 869 7.32 2.11 -24.87
C THR A 869 7.15 3.62 -24.93
N GLY A 870 6.02 4.10 -25.46
CA GLY A 870 5.65 5.51 -25.36
C GLY A 870 4.86 5.75 -24.08
N ALA A 871 5.27 6.65 -23.20
CA ALA A 871 4.55 7.04 -21.98
C ALA A 871 4.03 8.49 -22.08
N ILE A 872 2.75 8.68 -22.30
CA ILE A 872 2.10 9.98 -22.24
C ILE A 872 1.84 10.34 -20.78
N ASN A 873 2.73 11.14 -20.20
CA ASN A 873 2.62 11.60 -18.83
C ASN A 873 1.88 12.92 -18.76
N ALA A 874 0.79 12.95 -17.98
CA ALA A 874 0.18 14.20 -17.60
C ALA A 874 1.04 14.85 -16.51
N ARG A 875 1.85 15.84 -16.88
CA ARG A 875 2.34 16.77 -15.85
C ARG A 875 1.16 17.62 -15.37
N SER A 876 1.28 18.15 -14.16
CA SER A 876 0.29 18.98 -13.47
C SER A 876 -0.35 20.03 -14.41
N HIS A 877 -1.61 20.39 -14.13
CA HIS A 877 -2.64 20.94 -15.04
C HIS A 877 -2.28 22.23 -15.81
N HIS A 878 -1.06 22.74 -15.66
CA HIS A 878 -0.65 24.05 -16.11
C HIS A 878 0.26 24.07 -17.35
N ARG A 879 0.70 22.91 -17.85
CA ARG A 879 1.56 22.82 -19.05
C ARG A 879 0.98 21.99 -20.19
N GLY A 880 -0.29 21.57 -20.15
CA GLY A 880 -0.78 20.55 -21.09
C GLY A 880 -0.15 19.17 -20.82
N LYS A 881 -0.29 18.21 -21.75
CA LYS A 881 0.28 16.85 -21.59
C LYS A 881 1.71 16.79 -22.11
N VAL A 882 2.57 16.00 -21.47
CA VAL A 882 3.92 15.69 -21.96
C VAL A 882 3.90 14.27 -22.51
N VAL A 883 4.32 14.09 -23.75
CA VAL A 883 4.55 12.75 -24.31
C VAL A 883 5.99 12.38 -24.01
N ALA A 884 6.22 11.55 -22.99
CA ALA A 884 7.52 10.96 -22.77
C ALA A 884 7.65 9.69 -23.60
N VAL A 885 8.72 9.52 -24.35
CA VAL A 885 8.95 8.36 -25.19
C VAL A 885 10.26 7.73 -24.73
N GLY A 886 10.17 6.52 -24.20
CA GLY A 886 11.32 5.76 -23.75
C GLY A 886 11.49 4.47 -24.54
N VAL A 887 12.69 3.91 -24.51
CA VAL A 887 12.83 2.47 -24.73
C VAL A 887 12.73 1.86 -23.34
N ALA A 888 11.74 1.01 -23.08
CA ALA A 888 11.78 0.24 -21.84
C ALA A 888 12.87 -0.82 -22.00
N LYS A 889 13.96 -0.66 -21.26
CA LYS A 889 14.79 -1.81 -20.91
C LYS A 889 13.86 -2.85 -20.28
N GLU A 890 14.04 -4.13 -20.58
CA GLU A 890 13.29 -5.22 -19.95
C GLU A 890 13.42 -5.09 -18.42
N GLU A 891 12.45 -4.42 -17.81
CA GLU A 891 12.36 -4.26 -16.37
C GLU A 891 11.77 -5.56 -15.84
N GLU A 892 12.48 -6.27 -14.96
CA GLU A 892 12.05 -7.55 -14.36
C GLU A 892 10.64 -7.47 -13.75
N SER A 893 10.27 -6.31 -13.19
CA SER A 893 8.93 -6.07 -12.65
C SER A 893 7.84 -6.22 -13.72
N ARG A 894 8.10 -5.80 -14.96
CA ARG A 894 7.16 -5.94 -16.08
C ARG A 894 7.13 -7.35 -16.64
N GLN A 895 8.23 -8.10 -16.54
CA GLN A 895 8.25 -9.51 -16.96
C GLN A 895 7.39 -10.38 -16.04
N SER A 896 7.37 -10.12 -14.74
CA SER A 896 6.48 -10.81 -13.80
C SER A 896 5.02 -10.57 -14.14
N ASP A 897 4.62 -9.31 -14.33
CA ASP A 897 3.25 -8.97 -14.75
C ASP A 897 2.93 -9.69 -16.06
N ILE A 898 3.74 -9.50 -17.11
CA ILE A 898 3.54 -10.12 -18.43
C ILE A 898 3.49 -11.65 -18.35
N ALA A 899 4.28 -12.30 -17.50
CA ALA A 899 4.25 -13.75 -17.32
C ALA A 899 2.94 -14.22 -16.71
N THR A 900 2.48 -13.58 -15.62
CA THR A 900 1.16 -13.86 -15.02
C THR A 900 0.03 -13.65 -16.03
N TRP A 901 0.12 -12.62 -16.87
CA TRP A 901 -0.85 -12.35 -17.93
C TRP A 901 -0.81 -13.39 -19.06
N ILE A 902 0.38 -13.82 -19.51
CA ILE A 902 0.53 -14.89 -20.50
C ILE A 902 -0.14 -16.17 -19.99
N THR A 903 0.08 -16.52 -18.71
CA THR A 903 -0.57 -17.67 -18.07
C THR A 903 -2.09 -17.53 -18.05
N THR A 904 -2.60 -16.34 -17.76
CA THR A 904 -4.04 -16.05 -17.75
C THR A 904 -4.63 -16.21 -19.17
N VAL A 905 -4.03 -15.57 -20.18
CA VAL A 905 -4.49 -15.67 -21.59
C VAL A 905 -4.41 -17.11 -22.12
N GLN A 906 -3.36 -17.86 -21.77
CA GLN A 906 -3.25 -19.28 -22.14
C GLN A 906 -4.28 -20.16 -21.45
N SER A 907 -4.71 -19.81 -20.24
CA SER A 907 -5.79 -20.52 -19.55
C SER A 907 -7.13 -20.35 -20.25
N GLU A 908 -7.35 -19.19 -20.90
CA GLU A 908 -8.57 -18.84 -21.63
C GLU A 908 -8.55 -19.30 -23.10
N ASP A 909 -7.39 -19.26 -23.78
CA ASP A 909 -7.22 -19.68 -25.19
C ASP A 909 -5.92 -20.50 -25.38
N LYS A 910 -6.02 -21.78 -25.01
CA LYS A 910 -4.93 -22.78 -24.99
C LYS A 910 -4.16 -22.95 -26.30
N GLU A 911 -4.73 -22.55 -27.45
CA GLU A 911 -4.08 -22.72 -28.75
C GLU A 911 -3.26 -21.49 -29.19
N SER A 912 -3.34 -20.38 -28.44
CA SER A 912 -2.81 -19.07 -28.87
C SER A 912 -1.60 -18.60 -28.06
N ALA A 913 -0.49 -19.35 -28.12
CA ALA A 913 0.77 -18.86 -27.55
C ALA A 913 1.14 -17.48 -28.18
N PRO A 914 1.21 -16.41 -27.37
CA PRO A 914 1.49 -15.07 -27.87
C PRO A 914 2.86 -14.98 -28.55
N THR A 915 2.94 -14.25 -29.66
CA THR A 915 4.20 -13.86 -30.32
C THR A 915 4.59 -12.41 -30.02
N ALA A 916 3.62 -11.58 -29.65
CA ALA A 916 3.83 -10.21 -29.20
C ALA A 916 2.64 -9.74 -28.34
N ILE A 917 2.86 -8.72 -27.50
CA ILE A 917 1.84 -8.09 -26.67
C ILE A 917 1.92 -6.57 -26.88
N ALA A 918 0.80 -5.92 -27.13
CA ALA A 918 0.66 -4.47 -27.12
C ALA A 918 -0.21 -4.10 -25.93
N TYR A 919 0.08 -3.01 -25.24
CA TYR A 919 -0.72 -2.59 -24.10
C TYR A 919 -0.88 -1.07 -24.05
N VAL A 920 -1.96 -0.66 -23.40
CA VAL A 920 -2.21 0.69 -22.92
C VAL A 920 -2.48 0.60 -21.43
N ARG A 921 -1.59 1.14 -20.61
CA ARG A 921 -1.80 1.27 -19.16
C ARG A 921 -2.13 2.72 -18.86
N TRP A 922 -3.06 2.99 -17.97
CA TRP A 922 -3.24 4.31 -17.41
C TRP A 922 -3.12 4.28 -15.90
N ARG A 923 -2.67 5.38 -15.33
CA ARG A 923 -2.70 5.64 -13.89
C ARG A 923 -3.47 6.92 -13.65
N ASP A 924 -4.34 6.91 -12.67
CA ASP A 924 -5.01 8.12 -12.22
C ASP A 924 -4.30 8.77 -11.01
N ARG A 925 -4.80 9.90 -10.52
CA ARG A 925 -4.24 10.63 -9.37
C ARG A 925 -4.39 9.92 -8.03
N SER A 926 -5.33 8.99 -7.91
CA SER A 926 -5.47 8.14 -6.71
C SER A 926 -4.41 7.04 -6.67
N GLY A 927 -3.67 6.83 -7.77
CA GLY A 927 -2.73 5.74 -7.92
C GLY A 927 -3.35 4.48 -8.51
N SER A 928 -4.67 4.48 -8.73
CA SER A 928 -5.38 3.39 -9.41
C SER A 928 -4.84 3.24 -10.83
N THR A 929 -4.59 1.99 -11.24
CA THR A 929 -4.10 1.68 -12.58
C THR A 929 -5.07 0.77 -13.30
N GLY A 930 -5.36 1.06 -14.57
CA GLY A 930 -6.03 0.14 -15.46
C GLY A 930 -5.14 -0.20 -16.65
N THR A 931 -5.35 -1.39 -17.24
CA THR A 931 -4.56 -1.86 -18.38
C THR A 931 -5.47 -2.48 -19.43
N MET A 932 -5.29 -2.08 -20.69
CA MET A 932 -5.87 -2.71 -21.86
C MET A 932 -4.75 -3.37 -22.66
N MET A 933 -4.95 -4.62 -23.10
CA MET A 933 -3.92 -5.38 -23.78
C MET A 933 -4.42 -5.94 -25.11
N SER A 934 -3.49 -6.13 -26.03
CA SER A 934 -3.70 -6.90 -27.23
C SER A 934 -2.57 -7.91 -27.41
N VAL A 935 -2.90 -9.13 -27.79
CA VAL A 935 -2.01 -10.27 -27.89
C VAL A 935 -1.96 -10.72 -29.34
N ARG A 936 -0.76 -10.88 -29.89
CA ARG A 936 -0.54 -11.35 -31.26
C ARG A 936 -0.36 -12.86 -31.29
N GLY A 937 -1.29 -13.61 -31.88
CA GLY A 937 -1.16 -15.06 -32.07
C GLY A 937 -0.08 -15.45 -33.08
N LYS A 938 0.20 -16.76 -33.18
CA LYS A 938 1.11 -17.34 -34.20
C LYS A 938 0.62 -17.13 -35.64
N ASP A 939 -0.70 -16.96 -35.82
CA ASP A 939 -1.34 -16.58 -37.09
C ASP A 939 -1.05 -15.12 -37.50
N GLY A 940 -0.40 -14.36 -36.62
CA GLY A 940 -0.07 -12.96 -36.82
C GLY A 940 -1.23 -12.00 -36.52
N ALA A 941 -2.39 -12.50 -36.11
CA ALA A 941 -3.56 -11.69 -35.74
C ALA A 941 -3.45 -11.19 -34.30
N TRP A 942 -3.95 -9.98 -34.06
CA TRP A 942 -4.02 -9.38 -32.73
C TRP A 942 -5.44 -9.58 -32.15
N LYS A 943 -5.53 -10.07 -30.90
CA LYS A 943 -6.76 -10.20 -30.10
C LYS A 943 -6.69 -9.25 -28.90
N ILE A 944 -7.79 -8.69 -28.44
CA ILE A 944 -7.82 -7.77 -27.27
C ILE A 944 -8.21 -8.55 -26.01
N HIS A 945 -7.54 -8.28 -24.90
CA HIS A 945 -7.91 -8.73 -23.56
C HIS A 945 -8.03 -7.49 -22.65
N ALA A 946 -9.17 -7.34 -21.99
CA ALA A 946 -9.34 -6.35 -20.93
C ALA A 946 -8.72 -6.91 -19.64
N GLY A 947 -7.78 -6.19 -19.04
CA GLY A 947 -7.24 -6.54 -17.74
C GLY A 947 -8.07 -5.93 -16.60
N ASP A 948 -7.71 -6.27 -15.37
CA ASP A 948 -8.31 -5.71 -14.16
C ASP A 948 -8.30 -4.16 -14.19
N GLY A 949 -9.46 -3.58 -13.84
CA GLY A 949 -9.65 -2.12 -13.80
C GLY A 949 -10.01 -1.47 -15.15
N ALA A 950 -10.32 -2.24 -16.20
CA ALA A 950 -10.88 -1.68 -17.43
C ALA A 950 -12.24 -0.99 -17.18
N PRO A 951 -12.58 0.11 -17.88
CA PRO A 951 -13.85 0.79 -17.70
C PRO A 951 -15.04 -0.15 -18.04
N PRO A 952 -16.19 -0.04 -17.34
CA PRO A 952 -17.39 -0.80 -17.67
C PRO A 952 -17.76 -0.65 -19.16
N GLY A 953 -18.09 -1.76 -19.83
CA GLY A 953 -18.41 -1.81 -21.28
C GLY A 953 -17.25 -2.19 -22.21
N PHE A 954 -16.01 -2.32 -21.71
CA PHE A 954 -14.88 -2.85 -22.50
C PHE A 954 -14.83 -4.38 -22.56
N ALA A 955 -15.30 -5.07 -21.50
CA ALA A 955 -15.36 -6.53 -21.45
C ALA A 955 -16.39 -7.12 -22.44
N ASP A 956 -17.41 -6.34 -22.81
CA ASP A 956 -18.51 -6.76 -23.68
C ASP A 956 -18.26 -6.50 -25.18
N MET A 957 -17.10 -5.92 -25.55
CA MET A 957 -16.76 -5.76 -26.96
C MET A 957 -16.46 -7.13 -27.58
N PRO A 958 -17.10 -7.50 -28.70
CA PRO A 958 -16.88 -8.81 -29.32
C PRO A 958 -15.39 -8.97 -29.66
N VAL A 959 -14.81 -10.11 -29.25
CA VAL A 959 -13.44 -10.53 -29.62
C VAL A 959 -13.38 -10.66 -31.14
N THR A 960 -13.08 -9.54 -31.79
CA THR A 960 -12.91 -9.47 -33.23
C THR A 960 -11.41 -9.38 -33.49
N PRO A 961 -10.90 -10.19 -34.43
CA PRO A 961 -9.50 -10.07 -34.80
C PRO A 961 -9.30 -8.69 -35.43
N VAL A 962 -8.11 -8.15 -35.23
CA VAL A 962 -7.54 -6.96 -35.90
C VAL A 962 -7.55 -5.70 -35.02
N LEU A 963 -6.32 -5.23 -34.73
CA LEU A 963 -6.01 -3.81 -34.52
C LEU A 963 -6.38 -3.05 -35.81
N ASP A 964 -7.66 -2.75 -35.97
CA ASP A 964 -8.05 -1.60 -36.78
C ASP A 964 -7.67 -0.38 -35.94
N ALA A 965 -6.73 0.39 -36.46
CA ALA A 965 -6.31 1.61 -35.83
C ALA A 965 -7.49 2.59 -35.64
N GLU A 966 -8.57 2.48 -36.43
CA GLU A 966 -9.83 3.21 -36.22
C GLU A 966 -10.61 2.72 -34.99
N ALA A 967 -10.62 1.42 -34.68
CA ALA A 967 -11.28 0.88 -33.49
C ALA A 967 -10.53 1.28 -32.20
N PHE A 968 -9.21 1.28 -32.25
CA PHE A 968 -8.36 1.80 -31.17
C PHE A 968 -8.55 3.31 -30.99
N GLU A 969 -8.53 4.06 -32.10
CA GLU A 969 -8.79 5.50 -32.13
C GLU A 969 -10.17 5.82 -31.53
N LYS A 970 -11.18 5.03 -31.83
CA LYS A 970 -12.52 5.13 -31.25
C LYS A 970 -12.53 4.79 -29.76
N ALA A 971 -11.96 3.66 -29.34
CA ALA A 971 -11.87 3.27 -27.94
C ALA A 971 -11.11 4.30 -27.09
N PHE A 972 -10.04 4.88 -27.64
CA PHE A 972 -9.25 5.92 -26.99
C PHE A 972 -9.97 7.27 -26.99
N ALA A 973 -10.70 7.61 -28.05
CA ALA A 973 -11.54 8.80 -28.09
C ALA A 973 -12.71 8.69 -27.09
N ASP A 974 -13.37 7.52 -27.03
CA ASP A 974 -14.43 7.19 -26.08
C ASP A 974 -13.87 7.26 -24.64
N PHE A 975 -12.64 6.77 -24.40
CA PHE A 975 -11.91 6.94 -23.14
C PHE A 975 -11.72 8.42 -22.80
N LEU A 976 -11.08 9.22 -23.66
CA LEU A 976 -10.79 10.65 -23.40
C LEU A 976 -12.05 11.53 -23.23
N THR A 977 -13.15 11.16 -23.88
CA THR A 977 -14.41 11.92 -23.87
C THR A 977 -15.43 11.40 -22.87
N GLY A 978 -15.20 10.22 -22.29
CA GLY A 978 -16.04 9.62 -21.26
C GLY A 978 -16.08 10.42 -19.95
N PRO A 979 -17.03 10.12 -19.05
CA PRO A 979 -17.27 10.89 -17.83
C PRO A 979 -16.12 10.84 -16.79
N LEU A 980 -15.08 10.01 -16.98
CA LEU A 980 -14.09 9.69 -15.94
C LEU A 980 -12.60 10.12 -16.10
N PRO A 981 -12.02 10.63 -17.20
CA PRO A 981 -10.55 10.83 -17.19
C PRO A 981 -10.08 12.29 -17.03
N ASN A 982 -10.92 13.29 -17.29
CA ASN A 982 -10.41 14.66 -17.45
C ASN A 982 -9.89 15.31 -16.15
N LYS A 983 -10.28 14.79 -14.97
CA LYS A 983 -9.80 15.31 -13.68
C LYS A 983 -8.73 14.46 -12.99
N GLN A 984 -8.45 13.25 -13.48
CA GLN A 984 -7.64 12.29 -12.72
C GLN A 984 -6.56 11.55 -13.51
N LEU A 985 -6.51 11.56 -14.86
CA LEU A 985 -5.44 10.86 -15.60
C LEU A 985 -4.04 11.45 -15.33
N TRP A 986 -3.17 10.67 -14.69
CA TRP A 986 -1.79 11.00 -14.31
C TRP A 986 -0.77 10.52 -15.34
N SER A 987 -0.88 9.26 -15.80
CA SER A 987 -0.02 8.73 -16.88
C SER A 987 -0.80 7.80 -17.79
N LEU A 988 -0.30 7.64 -19.00
CA LEU A 988 -0.83 6.76 -20.04
C LEU A 988 0.34 6.14 -20.80
N ASP A 989 0.64 4.89 -20.50
CA ASP A 989 1.75 4.13 -21.08
C ASP A 989 1.27 3.25 -22.22
N PHE A 990 2.02 3.23 -23.31
CA PHE A 990 1.85 2.41 -24.48
C PHE A 990 3.10 1.58 -24.66
N GLY A 991 2.97 0.32 -25.03
CA GLY A 991 4.14 -0.43 -25.44
C GLY A 991 3.83 -1.64 -26.28
N VAL A 992 4.86 -2.13 -26.97
CA VAL A 992 4.83 -3.38 -27.73
C VAL A 992 6.00 -4.23 -27.28
N TYR A 993 5.69 -5.41 -26.76
CA TYR A 993 6.63 -6.41 -26.29
C TYR A 993 6.66 -7.61 -27.23
N LYS A 994 7.86 -8.12 -27.54
CA LYS A 994 8.01 -9.48 -28.07
C LYS A 994 7.89 -10.46 -26.90
N VAL A 995 7.09 -11.51 -27.07
CA VAL A 995 7.09 -12.61 -26.09
C VAL A 995 8.29 -13.50 -26.40
N PRO A 996 9.25 -13.67 -25.46
CA PRO A 996 10.38 -14.57 -25.66
C PRO A 996 9.87 -15.98 -25.92
N THR A 997 10.40 -16.64 -26.94
CA THR A 997 10.01 -18.00 -27.32
C THR A 997 10.18 -19.00 -26.17
N GLU A 998 11.13 -18.74 -25.26
CA GLU A 998 11.38 -19.54 -24.06
C GLU A 998 10.32 -19.35 -22.95
N ALA A 999 9.75 -18.13 -22.81
CA ALA A 999 8.68 -17.88 -21.84
C ALA A 999 7.38 -18.60 -22.26
N ALA A 1000 7.09 -18.60 -23.56
CA ALA A 1000 5.97 -19.36 -24.13
C ALA A 1000 6.17 -20.89 -24.02
N ALA A 1001 7.42 -21.37 -23.95
CA ALA A 1001 7.76 -22.79 -23.83
C ALA A 1001 7.84 -23.30 -22.38
N LYS A 1002 8.01 -22.42 -21.39
CA LYS A 1002 7.97 -22.78 -19.95
C LYS A 1002 6.56 -22.81 -19.36
N SER A 1003 5.59 -22.18 -20.04
CA SER A 1003 4.18 -22.14 -19.65
C SER A 1003 3.32 -23.23 -20.30
N GLU A 1004 3.75 -23.76 -21.46
CA GLU A 1004 3.28 -25.04 -22.01
C GLU A 1004 3.85 -26.20 -21.18
#